data_AF-A0A8C5E1Q5-F1
#
_entry.id   AF-A0A8C5E1Q5-F1
#
_cell.length_a   1.000
_cell.length_b   1.000
_cell.length_c   1.000
_cell.angle_alpha   90.00
_cell.angle_beta   90.00
_cell.angle_gamma   90.00
#
_symmetry.space_group_name_H-M   'P 1'
#
loop_
_entity.id
_entity.type
_entity.pdbx_description
1 polymer ?
#
loop_
_entity_poly.entity_id
_entity_poly.type
_entity_poly.pdbx_seq_one_letter_code
_entity_poly.pdbx_strand_id
1 'polypeptide(L)'
;MLQEEDGFAHGVFLLNSNAIEVMLQPTPALTWVSTGGILDLYIFLGPDPQSVIRQYLQIIGYPMMPPYWSLGFHLCRWGYTTTNATRRVVQHMHEANIPLDVQWNDLDYASERRVFTFDPLRFGDLPEMVEEFHKRGMKYILILDPGISSTSPPGTYPPFDDGLRRDVFIKNATGHVLIGKVWPGPTAFPDFTNPETRVWWDDFIKNFHSKVPVDGLWIDMNEPASFVQGSVDGCPDSDLENPPYTPIVGRQLNSGTLCMSAQQKLSTHYNLHNLYGLTEAYATHRALMNIQQTRPFVLSRSSFPGIGQFSAVWTGDVRSDWEQLRYSILAVLQFSLFGVPLVGADVCGFGGNTTEELCVRWMQLGAFYPFMRNHNDKPNAPQEPYVFGQKAQAAMRSALNLRYSLLPFLYTLFHHAHTSADTVARPLFMEFPTDPNCWTIDHQFLWGSSLLISPVLDEGVVELVAYLPPGTWYSLQNGQPFYSNGQYLLLPAPLDTINVHVREGHIVPRQEPALTTTASRLNPFFLTVALSAGGWAWGDMFWDDGDSLDSFEMQKYCYVVFIVGQVEMTNMMFISVMLQEMCIIFSYSITVCSDGDGPHLTNVRSVYSAVDSLMLSISLPVNTKGESFVVCSAVKDPSSQRYEVQIPGVVPQSKADAAEVLYTIQYQHDPFGFIVQRKSNRRVIMDTTVAPLLFADQYLQLSTMLASTLVSGLGEHYTTLILDLNWTSLTFWNRDMAPHADVNLYGSHPFYIVQEEDGFAHGVFLLNSNAIEVMLQPTPALTWVSTGGILDLYVFLGPDPQSVIRQYLQIIGTIDCCEVALVTQIRLTSVNFWIMKEKYWCFCLPCFTQDMNEPASFVQGSVDGCPDSDLENPPYTPRVVGRQLNSGTLCVSAQQKLSTHYNLHNLYGLTEAYQTRPFVLSRSSSPGIGQFSAVWTGDIRSDWEQLRYSIPAVLQFSLFGVPLVGADVCGFGGNTTEELCVRWMQLGAFYPFMRNHNDKPNAVTQAAMRSALNLRYSLLPFLYTLFHHAHTSADTVARPLFMEFPTDPNCWTIDHQFLWGSSLLISPVLDEGVVELVAYLPPGTWYSLQNVGNSAFSQ
;
A
#
# COMPACT_ATOMS: atom_id res chain seq x y z
N MET A 1 -7.49 3.95 -13.51
CA MET A 1 -7.23 2.50 -13.51
C MET A 1 -7.79 1.93 -14.80
N LEU A 2 -7.08 1.00 -15.42
CA LEU A 2 -7.54 0.19 -16.54
C LEU A 2 -7.42 -1.28 -16.12
N GLN A 3 -8.41 -2.07 -16.48
CA GLN A 3 -8.43 -3.53 -16.28
C GLN A 3 -8.12 -4.21 -17.62
N GLU A 4 -7.34 -5.27 -17.58
CA GLU A 4 -6.86 -6.04 -18.72
C GLU A 4 -7.60 -7.38 -18.82
N GLU A 5 -7.55 -8.02 -19.99
CA GLU A 5 -8.44 -9.16 -20.32
C GLU A 5 -8.20 -10.43 -19.47
N ASP A 6 -7.03 -10.54 -18.84
CA ASP A 6 -6.65 -11.61 -17.91
C ASP A 6 -7.06 -11.33 -16.46
N GLY A 7 -7.64 -10.16 -16.18
CA GLY A 7 -8.01 -9.70 -14.85
C GLY A 7 -6.92 -8.90 -14.13
N PHE A 8 -5.73 -8.72 -14.72
CA PHE A 8 -4.77 -7.76 -14.18
C PHE A 8 -5.26 -6.32 -14.40
N ALA A 9 -4.66 -5.37 -13.69
CA ALA A 9 -4.98 -3.96 -13.81
C ALA A 9 -3.75 -3.08 -13.58
N HIS A 10 -3.76 -1.89 -14.19
CA HIS A 10 -2.78 -0.85 -13.95
C HIS A 10 -3.46 0.50 -13.69
N GLY A 11 -2.79 1.35 -12.92
CA GLY A 11 -3.25 2.69 -12.56
C GLY A 11 -2.42 3.77 -13.21
N VAL A 12 -3.05 4.88 -13.61
CA VAL A 12 -2.34 6.09 -14.04
C VAL A 12 -2.90 7.26 -13.24
N PHE A 13 -2.02 8.06 -12.66
CA PHE A 13 -2.34 9.33 -11.99
C PHE A 13 -1.46 10.42 -12.58
N LEU A 14 -1.98 11.65 -12.66
CA LEU A 14 -1.27 12.84 -13.09
C LEU A 14 -1.29 13.83 -11.91
N LEU A 15 -0.13 14.08 -11.30
CA LEU A 15 0.01 15.02 -10.19
C LEU A 15 0.05 16.46 -10.73
N ASN A 16 -1.13 16.99 -11.07
CA ASN A 16 -1.30 18.34 -11.59
C ASN A 16 -2.63 18.92 -11.08
N SER A 17 -2.62 20.16 -10.59
CA SER A 17 -3.76 20.82 -9.94
C SER A 17 -4.39 21.96 -10.75
N ASN A 18 -3.91 22.22 -11.97
CA ASN A 18 -4.55 23.15 -12.90
C ASN A 18 -5.87 22.59 -13.45
N ALA A 19 -6.56 23.37 -14.28
CA ALA A 19 -7.68 22.85 -15.06
C ALA A 19 -7.16 21.82 -16.09
N ILE A 20 -7.73 20.62 -16.08
CA ILE A 20 -7.31 19.49 -16.91
C ILE A 20 -8.53 18.94 -17.66
N GLU A 21 -8.37 18.68 -18.96
CA GLU A 21 -9.29 17.86 -19.73
C GLU A 21 -8.74 16.45 -19.94
N VAL A 22 -9.61 15.44 -19.89
CA VAL A 22 -9.28 14.02 -20.06
C VAL A 22 -10.12 13.47 -21.21
N MET A 23 -9.53 13.38 -22.40
CA MET A 23 -10.22 12.88 -23.58
C MET A 23 -10.02 11.37 -23.73
N LEU A 24 -11.11 10.60 -23.62
CA LEU A 24 -11.15 9.16 -23.87
C LEU A 24 -11.56 8.88 -25.34
N GLN A 25 -10.89 7.94 -25.99
CA GLN A 25 -11.07 7.62 -27.41
C GLN A 25 -11.31 6.11 -27.61
N PRO A 26 -12.16 5.68 -28.57
CA PRO A 26 -12.53 4.27 -28.75
C PRO A 26 -11.42 3.28 -29.16
N THR A 27 -10.21 3.76 -29.43
CA THR A 27 -9.04 2.94 -29.82
C THR A 27 -8.21 2.54 -28.59
N PRO A 28 -8.88 2.18 -27.48
CA PRO A 28 -8.66 2.74 -26.13
C PRO A 28 -7.42 3.64 -25.99
N ALA A 29 -7.63 4.95 -26.10
CA ALA A 29 -6.58 5.95 -25.86
C ALA A 29 -7.09 7.08 -24.96
N LEU A 30 -6.20 7.62 -24.11
CA LEU A 30 -6.47 8.69 -23.16
C LEU A 30 -5.50 9.85 -23.40
N THR A 31 -6.02 11.07 -23.59
CA THR A 31 -5.22 12.29 -23.73
C THR A 31 -5.48 13.23 -22.57
N TRP A 32 -4.44 13.52 -21.78
CA TRP A 32 -4.44 14.59 -20.78
C TRP A 32 -4.13 15.94 -21.45
N VAL A 33 -4.94 16.97 -21.18
CA VAL A 33 -4.63 18.37 -21.57
C VAL A 33 -4.78 19.26 -20.34
N SER A 34 -3.67 19.56 -19.67
CA SER A 34 -3.63 20.56 -18.60
C SER A 34 -3.41 21.96 -19.16
N THR A 35 -4.02 22.97 -18.53
CA THR A 35 -3.75 24.37 -18.86
C THR A 35 -2.45 24.91 -18.23
N GLY A 36 -1.82 24.18 -17.31
CA GLY A 36 -0.61 24.63 -16.61
C GLY A 36 0.14 23.53 -15.87
N GLY A 37 1.04 23.93 -14.97
CA GLY A 37 1.84 23.00 -14.16
C GLY A 37 2.85 22.21 -14.99
N ILE A 38 3.04 20.93 -14.65
CA ILE A 38 3.92 19.99 -15.34
C ILE A 38 3.21 18.66 -15.62
N LEU A 39 3.82 17.80 -16.44
CA LEU A 39 3.38 16.41 -16.60
C LEU A 39 4.18 15.52 -15.66
N ASP A 40 3.53 15.09 -14.58
CA ASP A 40 4.11 14.28 -13.51
C ASP A 40 3.23 13.04 -13.34
N LEU A 41 3.73 11.86 -13.76
CA LEU A 41 2.89 10.73 -14.19
C LEU A 41 3.24 9.40 -13.50
N TYR A 42 2.33 8.97 -12.64
CA TYR A 42 2.37 7.69 -11.92
C TYR A 42 1.87 6.60 -12.83
N ILE A 43 2.57 5.47 -12.87
CA ILE A 43 2.03 4.24 -13.47
C ILE A 43 2.14 3.15 -12.40
N PHE A 44 1.02 2.89 -11.73
CA PHE A 44 0.84 1.82 -10.76
C PHE A 44 0.54 0.52 -11.51
N LEU A 45 1.01 -0.61 -10.98
CA LEU A 45 1.29 -1.81 -11.76
C LEU A 45 0.54 -3.06 -11.28
N GLY A 46 -0.25 -2.94 -10.21
CA GLY A 46 -1.09 -4.03 -9.72
C GLY A 46 -0.26 -5.15 -9.08
N PRO A 47 -0.41 -6.43 -9.47
CA PRO A 47 -1.11 -6.87 -10.69
C PRO A 47 -2.64 -6.88 -10.55
N ASP A 48 -3.19 -7.08 -9.35
CA ASP A 48 -4.64 -7.04 -9.12
C ASP A 48 -5.16 -5.60 -8.88
N PRO A 49 -6.45 -5.33 -9.11
CA PRO A 49 -7.03 -4.00 -8.91
C PRO A 49 -6.88 -3.42 -7.49
N GLN A 50 -6.88 -4.24 -6.44
CA GLN A 50 -6.69 -3.76 -5.06
C GLN A 50 -5.22 -3.39 -4.79
N SER A 51 -4.26 -4.08 -5.40
CA SER A 51 -2.85 -3.67 -5.38
C SER A 51 -2.59 -2.39 -6.18
N VAL A 52 -3.32 -2.14 -7.29
CA VAL A 52 -3.28 -0.83 -7.99
C VAL A 52 -3.68 0.31 -7.05
N ILE A 53 -4.77 0.14 -6.30
CA ILE A 53 -5.22 1.16 -5.33
C ILE A 53 -4.22 1.29 -4.17
N ARG A 54 -3.72 0.18 -3.63
CA ARG A 54 -2.70 0.18 -2.56
C ARG A 54 -1.44 0.98 -2.96
N GLN A 55 -0.97 0.79 -4.19
CA GLN A 55 0.17 1.54 -4.77
C GLN A 55 -0.16 3.04 -4.93
N TYR A 56 -1.35 3.40 -5.41
CA TYR A 56 -1.79 4.79 -5.49
C TYR A 56 -1.83 5.49 -4.12
N LEU A 57 -2.39 4.83 -3.11
CA LEU A 57 -2.49 5.39 -1.76
C LEU A 57 -1.13 5.43 -1.03
N GLN A 58 -0.15 4.62 -1.44
CA GLN A 58 1.24 4.77 -0.98
C GLN A 58 1.95 6.05 -1.49
N ILE A 59 1.37 6.79 -2.46
CA ILE A 59 1.83 8.15 -2.80
C ILE A 59 0.99 9.21 -2.10
N ILE A 60 -0.33 9.13 -2.23
CA ILE A 60 -1.23 10.21 -1.76
C ILE A 60 -1.64 10.10 -0.28
N GLY A 61 -1.06 9.13 0.44
CA GLY A 61 -1.37 8.81 1.84
C GLY A 61 -2.59 7.91 2.01
N TYR A 62 -2.58 7.14 3.11
CA TYR A 62 -3.66 6.22 3.46
C TYR A 62 -4.85 6.95 4.11
N PRO A 63 -6.08 6.45 3.98
CA PRO A 63 -7.26 7.04 4.61
C PRO A 63 -7.12 7.22 6.13
N MET A 64 -7.71 8.27 6.69
CA MET A 64 -7.83 8.42 8.14
C MET A 64 -8.71 7.32 8.74
N MET A 65 -8.34 6.82 9.92
CA MET A 65 -9.24 5.99 10.72
C MET A 65 -10.36 6.89 11.27
N PRO A 66 -11.65 6.62 10.98
CA PRO A 66 -12.73 7.45 11.49
C PRO A 66 -13.01 7.20 12.98
N PRO A 67 -13.67 8.14 13.67
CA PRO A 67 -14.33 7.83 14.92
C PRO A 67 -15.55 6.92 14.67
N TYR A 68 -15.78 5.94 15.53
CA TYR A 68 -16.81 4.90 15.33
C TYR A 68 -18.23 5.50 15.18
N TRP A 69 -18.50 6.62 15.87
CA TRP A 69 -19.79 7.29 15.82
C TRP A 69 -20.13 7.88 14.45
N SER A 70 -19.14 8.23 13.62
CA SER A 70 -19.38 8.75 12.26
C SER A 70 -19.72 7.67 11.23
N LEU A 71 -19.81 6.42 11.68
CA LEU A 71 -20.37 5.31 10.90
C LEU A 71 -21.86 5.07 11.22
N GLY A 72 -22.43 5.78 12.20
CA GLY A 72 -23.87 5.73 12.51
C GLY A 72 -24.75 6.33 11.40
N PHE A 73 -25.99 6.68 11.76
CA PHE A 73 -26.88 7.46 10.89
C PHE A 73 -26.80 8.95 11.21
N HIS A 74 -26.77 9.76 10.15
CA HIS A 74 -26.69 11.21 10.20
C HIS A 74 -27.98 11.82 9.60
N LEU A 75 -28.60 12.79 10.28
CA LEU A 75 -29.81 13.46 9.78
C LEU A 75 -29.64 14.98 9.74
N CYS A 76 -29.92 15.55 8.57
CA CYS A 76 -29.76 16.96 8.26
C CYS A 76 -30.93 17.46 7.37
N ARG A 77 -31.10 18.77 7.28
CA ARG A 77 -31.70 19.46 6.13
C ARG A 77 -31.34 20.94 6.14
N TRP A 78 -31.43 21.59 4.99
CA TRP A 78 -31.71 23.01 4.97
C TRP A 78 -33.19 23.22 5.34
N GLY A 79 -33.48 24.10 6.30
CA GLY A 79 -34.84 24.38 6.80
C GLY A 79 -35.12 24.07 8.27
N TYR A 80 -34.17 23.54 9.05
CA TYR A 80 -34.32 23.46 10.51
C TYR A 80 -34.08 24.84 11.14
N THR A 81 -35.11 25.70 11.09
CA THR A 81 -34.99 27.14 11.37
C THR A 81 -34.82 27.55 12.84
N THR A 82 -34.91 26.61 13.80
CA THR A 82 -34.71 26.85 15.25
C THR A 82 -34.19 25.61 15.97
N THR A 83 -33.64 25.80 17.18
CA THR A 83 -33.32 24.70 18.11
C THR A 83 -34.54 23.86 18.50
N ASN A 84 -35.71 24.48 18.72
CA ASN A 84 -36.96 23.77 19.02
C ASN A 84 -37.41 22.87 17.85
N ALA A 85 -37.29 23.34 16.61
CA ALA A 85 -37.55 22.51 15.43
C ALA A 85 -36.57 21.32 15.35
N THR A 86 -35.28 21.58 15.59
CA THR A 86 -34.22 20.55 15.58
C THR A 86 -34.44 19.50 16.68
N ARG A 87 -34.77 19.89 17.92
CA ARG A 87 -35.11 18.97 19.02
C ARG A 87 -36.31 18.07 18.68
N ARG A 88 -37.34 18.60 18.00
CA ARG A 88 -38.53 17.81 17.59
C ARG A 88 -38.19 16.71 16.57
N VAL A 89 -37.25 16.95 15.67
CA VAL A 89 -36.76 15.94 14.72
C VAL A 89 -36.13 14.77 15.48
N VAL A 90 -35.21 15.07 16.40
CA VAL A 90 -34.55 14.07 17.26
C VAL A 90 -35.54 13.38 18.21
N GLN A 91 -36.60 14.07 18.64
CA GLN A 91 -37.69 13.48 19.41
C GLN A 91 -38.49 12.48 18.57
N HIS A 92 -38.99 12.87 17.38
CA HIS A 92 -39.79 11.98 16.54
C HIS A 92 -39.00 10.78 16.02
N MET A 93 -37.70 10.93 15.71
CA MET A 93 -36.80 9.80 15.38
C MET A 93 -36.74 8.77 16.52
N HIS A 94 -36.61 9.26 17.76
CA HIS A 94 -36.58 8.42 18.96
C HIS A 94 -37.94 7.77 19.27
N GLU A 95 -39.05 8.51 19.15
CA GLU A 95 -40.42 8.00 19.31
C GLU A 95 -40.78 6.96 18.24
N ALA A 96 -40.29 7.12 17.01
CA ALA A 96 -40.38 6.13 15.95
C ALA A 96 -39.38 4.97 16.10
N ASN A 97 -38.55 4.96 17.15
CA ASN A 97 -37.50 3.97 17.41
C ASN A 97 -36.57 3.76 16.20
N ILE A 98 -36.05 4.85 15.63
CA ILE A 98 -35.17 4.87 14.46
C ILE A 98 -33.77 5.34 14.91
N PRO A 99 -32.68 4.57 14.66
CA PRO A 99 -31.33 4.97 15.04
C PRO A 99 -30.91 6.32 14.45
N LEU A 100 -30.17 7.11 15.24
CA LEU A 100 -29.65 8.42 14.88
C LEU A 100 -28.49 8.78 15.82
N ASP A 101 -27.25 8.71 15.34
CA ASP A 101 -26.10 9.17 16.11
C ASP A 101 -25.91 10.67 16.02
N VAL A 102 -26.05 11.24 14.82
CA VAL A 102 -25.60 12.62 14.55
C VAL A 102 -26.74 13.48 14.04
N GLN A 103 -27.10 14.51 14.81
CA GLN A 103 -28.00 15.58 14.36
C GLN A 103 -27.18 16.72 13.75
N TRP A 104 -27.66 17.25 12.62
CA TRP A 104 -26.96 18.31 11.89
C TRP A 104 -27.82 19.58 11.77
N ASN A 105 -27.17 20.74 11.64
CA ASN A 105 -27.83 21.97 11.18
C ASN A 105 -27.07 22.63 10.02
N ASP A 106 -27.82 22.96 8.98
CA ASP A 106 -27.46 23.84 7.88
C ASP A 106 -27.40 25.33 8.36
N LEU A 107 -27.04 26.26 7.47
CA LEU A 107 -26.83 27.71 7.69
C LEU A 107 -28.01 28.47 8.33
N ASP A 108 -29.14 27.81 8.55
CA ASP A 108 -30.20 28.30 9.43
C ASP A 108 -29.69 28.63 10.84
N TYR A 109 -28.65 27.97 11.36
CA TYR A 109 -28.09 28.29 12.69
C TYR A 109 -27.47 29.69 12.77
N ALA A 110 -26.83 30.13 11.69
CA ALA A 110 -25.92 31.26 11.68
C ALA A 110 -26.63 32.64 11.66
N SER A 111 -26.08 33.62 12.38
CA SER A 111 -26.60 35.00 12.37
C SER A 111 -26.31 35.64 11.02
N GLU A 112 -27.37 35.92 10.25
CA GLU A 112 -27.27 36.47 8.88
C GLU A 112 -26.42 35.59 7.94
N ARG A 113 -26.36 34.28 8.21
CA ARG A 113 -25.53 33.28 7.51
C ARG A 113 -24.01 33.54 7.63
N ARG A 114 -23.57 34.25 8.68
CA ARG A 114 -22.15 34.45 8.97
C ARG A 114 -21.60 33.31 9.83
N VAL A 115 -20.57 32.65 9.34
CA VAL A 115 -19.84 31.61 10.06
C VAL A 115 -19.24 32.10 11.39
N PHE A 116 -18.97 31.17 12.30
CA PHE A 116 -18.57 31.45 13.69
C PHE A 116 -19.58 32.30 14.51
N THR A 117 -20.83 32.37 14.08
CA THR A 117 -21.95 33.00 14.82
C THR A 117 -23.15 32.06 14.91
N PHE A 118 -24.07 32.31 15.84
CA PHE A 118 -25.40 31.73 15.81
C PHE A 118 -26.46 32.80 16.07
N ASP A 119 -27.67 32.59 15.57
CA ASP A 119 -28.79 33.52 15.68
C ASP A 119 -29.32 33.58 17.13
N PRO A 120 -29.22 34.72 17.84
CA PRO A 120 -29.57 34.79 19.26
C PRO A 120 -31.08 34.71 19.55
N LEU A 121 -31.94 34.75 18.53
CA LEU A 121 -33.40 34.64 18.69
C LEU A 121 -33.92 33.24 18.33
N ARG A 122 -33.29 32.58 17.36
CA ARG A 122 -33.70 31.25 16.84
C ARG A 122 -32.85 30.09 17.36
N PHE A 123 -31.61 30.40 17.75
CA PHE A 123 -30.56 29.49 18.19
C PHE A 123 -29.83 30.02 19.44
N GLY A 124 -30.46 30.91 20.22
CA GLY A 124 -29.87 31.46 21.44
C GLY A 124 -29.53 30.41 22.51
N ASP A 125 -30.24 29.28 22.49
CA ASP A 125 -30.06 28.10 23.36
C ASP A 125 -29.38 26.91 22.62
N LEU A 126 -28.61 27.20 21.57
CA LEU A 126 -27.84 26.20 20.82
C LEU A 126 -26.84 25.43 21.71
N PRO A 127 -26.04 26.05 22.61
CA PRO A 127 -25.16 25.32 23.52
C PRO A 127 -25.89 24.25 24.34
N GLU A 128 -27.03 24.62 24.91
CA GLU A 128 -27.88 23.74 25.72
C GLU A 128 -28.46 22.59 24.89
N MET A 129 -28.89 22.85 23.65
CA MET A 129 -29.36 21.80 22.74
C MET A 129 -28.28 20.76 22.43
N VAL A 130 -27.02 21.19 22.25
CA VAL A 130 -25.90 20.26 22.01
C VAL A 130 -25.60 19.44 23.27
N GLU A 131 -25.59 20.07 24.45
CA GLU A 131 -25.41 19.37 25.72
C GLU A 131 -26.53 18.34 25.98
N GLU A 132 -27.78 18.63 25.59
CA GLU A 132 -28.90 17.68 25.62
C GLU A 132 -28.68 16.47 24.69
N PHE A 133 -28.10 16.67 23.50
CA PHE A 133 -27.78 15.58 22.57
C PHE A 133 -26.61 14.74 23.09
N HIS A 134 -25.55 15.37 23.59
CA HIS A 134 -24.42 14.67 24.24
C HIS A 134 -24.87 13.81 25.43
N LYS A 135 -25.78 14.33 26.28
CA LYS A 135 -26.39 13.57 27.40
C LYS A 135 -27.21 12.35 26.95
N ARG A 136 -27.58 12.25 25.67
CA ARG A 136 -28.26 11.10 25.06
C ARG A 136 -27.30 10.17 24.30
N GLY A 137 -26.00 10.41 24.36
CA GLY A 137 -24.99 9.66 23.61
C GLY A 137 -25.02 9.93 22.11
N MET A 138 -25.56 11.08 21.70
CA MET A 138 -25.56 11.56 20.32
C MET A 138 -24.40 12.54 20.07
N LYS A 139 -24.26 12.95 18.81
CA LYS A 139 -23.24 13.84 18.26
C LYS A 139 -23.89 14.99 17.49
N TYR A 140 -23.17 16.10 17.31
CA TYR A 140 -23.68 17.29 16.66
C TYR A 140 -22.66 17.96 15.72
N ILE A 141 -23.13 18.32 14.52
CA ILE A 141 -22.33 18.91 13.44
C ILE A 141 -23.09 20.10 12.82
N LEU A 142 -22.35 21.13 12.40
CA LEU A 142 -22.90 22.20 11.56
C LEU A 142 -22.03 22.45 10.33
N ILE A 143 -22.64 23.09 9.33
CA ILE A 143 -21.98 23.63 8.14
C ILE A 143 -21.08 24.84 8.47
N LEU A 144 -19.97 24.96 7.75
CA LEU A 144 -18.96 26.01 7.86
C LEU A 144 -18.47 26.39 6.45
N ASP A 145 -18.98 27.51 5.91
CA ASP A 145 -18.48 28.08 4.65
C ASP A 145 -17.08 28.71 4.83
N PRO A 146 -16.21 28.70 3.80
CA PRO A 146 -15.00 29.54 3.76
C PRO A 146 -15.32 31.04 3.64
N GLY A 147 -16.50 31.41 3.09
CA GLY A 147 -16.80 32.79 2.70
C GLY A 147 -17.04 33.74 3.89
N ILE A 148 -16.04 34.57 4.21
CA ILE A 148 -16.09 35.50 5.35
C ILE A 148 -16.73 36.83 4.96
N SER A 149 -17.91 37.12 5.52
CA SER A 149 -18.71 38.33 5.23
C SER A 149 -17.89 39.62 5.39
N SER A 150 -17.81 40.42 4.31
CA SER A 150 -17.03 41.66 4.25
C SER A 150 -17.87 42.93 4.42
N THR A 151 -19.15 42.80 4.78
CA THR A 151 -20.14 43.90 4.82
C THR A 151 -20.52 44.36 6.23
N SER A 152 -20.07 43.65 7.26
CA SER A 152 -20.32 44.04 8.65
C SER A 152 -19.54 45.31 9.03
N PRO A 153 -20.09 46.22 9.84
CA PRO A 153 -19.36 47.41 10.30
C PRO A 153 -18.03 47.06 10.99
N PRO A 154 -16.95 47.84 10.82
CA PRO A 154 -15.65 47.54 11.43
C PRO A 154 -15.72 47.34 12.95
N GLY A 155 -15.11 46.27 13.44
CA GLY A 155 -15.12 45.86 14.84
C GLY A 155 -16.39 45.13 15.30
N THR A 156 -17.30 44.75 14.38
CA THR A 156 -18.52 44.01 14.71
C THR A 156 -18.55 42.56 14.23
N TYR A 157 -17.57 42.13 13.40
CA TYR A 157 -17.49 40.75 12.92
C TYR A 157 -16.03 40.27 12.95
N PRO A 158 -15.56 39.79 14.13
CA PRO A 158 -14.17 39.46 14.37
C PRO A 158 -13.47 38.53 13.36
N PRO A 159 -14.13 37.53 12.72
CA PRO A 159 -13.49 36.75 11.66
C PRO A 159 -12.95 37.61 10.52
N PHE A 160 -13.70 38.63 10.09
CA PHE A 160 -13.27 39.56 9.04
C PHE A 160 -12.28 40.60 9.58
N ASP A 161 -12.60 41.22 10.72
CA ASP A 161 -11.75 42.26 11.33
C ASP A 161 -10.33 41.74 11.67
N ASP A 162 -10.23 40.53 12.22
CA ASP A 162 -8.96 39.88 12.57
C ASP A 162 -8.26 39.27 11.35
N GLY A 163 -9.02 38.76 10.38
CA GLY A 163 -8.47 38.25 9.12
C GLY A 163 -7.79 39.34 8.27
N LEU A 164 -8.38 40.54 8.23
CA LEU A 164 -7.74 41.73 7.66
C LEU A 164 -6.47 42.12 8.42
N ARG A 165 -6.48 42.04 9.75
CA ARG A 165 -5.32 42.36 10.61
C ARG A 165 -4.16 41.38 10.43
N ARG A 166 -4.45 40.13 10.07
CA ARG A 166 -3.48 39.01 9.95
C ARG A 166 -3.09 38.67 8.50
N ASP A 167 -3.67 39.36 7.52
CA ASP A 167 -3.38 39.18 6.09
C ASP A 167 -3.70 37.77 5.57
N VAL A 168 -4.84 37.20 6.00
CA VAL A 168 -5.21 35.79 5.76
C VAL A 168 -6.04 35.55 4.49
N PHE A 169 -6.50 36.62 3.82
CA PHE A 169 -7.43 36.51 2.69
C PHE A 169 -6.71 36.53 1.34
N ILE A 170 -7.27 35.79 0.38
CA ILE A 170 -6.89 35.81 -1.04
C ILE A 170 -6.94 37.25 -1.57
N LYS A 171 -5.94 37.63 -2.35
CA LYS A 171 -5.81 38.97 -2.92
C LYS A 171 -6.09 39.01 -4.42
N ASN A 172 -6.55 40.15 -4.92
CA ASN A 172 -6.59 40.42 -6.34
C ASN A 172 -5.18 40.73 -6.89
N ALA A 173 -5.06 40.90 -8.21
CA ALA A 173 -3.78 41.22 -8.86
C ALA A 173 -3.18 42.59 -8.46
N THR A 174 -3.92 43.46 -7.75
CA THR A 174 -3.40 44.73 -7.21
C THR A 174 -3.02 44.65 -5.73
N GLY A 175 -3.05 43.46 -5.12
CA GLY A 175 -2.70 43.24 -3.71
C GLY A 175 -3.77 43.65 -2.69
N HIS A 176 -4.97 44.03 -3.13
CA HIS A 176 -6.12 44.23 -2.25
C HIS A 176 -6.85 42.89 -2.01
N VAL A 177 -7.57 42.75 -0.91
CA VAL A 177 -8.38 41.54 -0.65
C VAL A 177 -9.43 41.36 -1.75
N LEU A 178 -9.52 40.16 -2.33
CA LEU A 178 -10.53 39.83 -3.32
C LEU A 178 -11.87 39.58 -2.64
N ILE A 179 -12.92 40.24 -3.13
CA ILE A 179 -14.29 40.08 -2.63
C ILE A 179 -15.13 39.34 -3.67
N GLY A 180 -15.51 38.10 -3.35
CA GLY A 180 -16.53 37.33 -4.08
C GLY A 180 -17.90 37.50 -3.43
N LYS A 181 -18.80 36.53 -3.63
CA LYS A 181 -20.15 36.56 -3.04
C LYS A 181 -20.70 35.16 -2.77
N VAL A 182 -21.05 34.84 -1.53
CA VAL A 182 -21.78 33.61 -1.17
C VAL A 182 -22.95 33.92 -0.22
N TRP A 183 -23.30 33.02 0.69
CA TRP A 183 -24.53 33.02 1.48
C TRP A 183 -24.83 34.28 2.33
N PRO A 184 -23.86 34.89 3.05
CA PRO A 184 -24.02 36.18 3.73
C PRO A 184 -23.81 37.41 2.82
N GLY A 185 -23.67 37.24 1.50
CA GLY A 185 -23.43 38.32 0.54
C GLY A 185 -21.95 38.49 0.17
N PRO A 186 -21.46 39.73 -0.04
CA PRO A 186 -20.05 40.00 -0.35
C PRO A 186 -19.12 39.41 0.73
N THR A 187 -18.08 38.74 0.27
CA THR A 187 -17.26 37.83 1.09
C THR A 187 -15.80 37.84 0.66
N ALA A 188 -14.89 37.87 1.63
CA ALA A 188 -13.48 37.55 1.44
C ALA A 188 -13.24 36.06 1.65
N PHE A 189 -12.26 35.49 0.95
CA PHE A 189 -11.95 34.06 0.96
C PHE A 189 -10.61 33.82 1.65
N PRO A 190 -10.52 32.96 2.69
CA PRO A 190 -9.27 32.60 3.33
C PRO A 190 -8.30 31.90 2.36
N ASP A 191 -7.03 32.24 2.46
CA ASP A 191 -5.93 31.55 1.78
C ASP A 191 -5.38 30.44 2.69
N PHE A 192 -5.92 29.23 2.57
CA PHE A 192 -5.46 28.08 3.36
C PHE A 192 -4.06 27.58 2.97
N THR A 193 -3.43 28.15 1.93
CA THR A 193 -2.02 27.91 1.61
C THR A 193 -1.07 28.75 2.48
N ASN A 194 -1.56 29.87 3.04
CA ASN A 194 -0.85 30.67 4.04
C ASN A 194 -0.88 30.00 5.43
N PRO A 195 0.27 29.72 6.07
CA PRO A 195 0.32 29.16 7.42
C PRO A 195 -0.41 30.03 8.48
N GLU A 196 -0.40 31.35 8.33
CA GLU A 196 -1.07 32.26 9.28
C GLU A 196 -2.60 32.12 9.24
N THR A 197 -3.17 31.91 8.04
CA THR A 197 -4.60 31.60 7.87
C THR A 197 -5.00 30.35 8.64
N ARG A 198 -4.13 29.33 8.67
CA ARG A 198 -4.41 28.10 9.42
C ARG A 198 -4.46 28.36 10.93
N VAL A 199 -3.58 29.22 11.45
CA VAL A 199 -3.63 29.61 12.88
C VAL A 199 -4.88 30.46 13.18
N TRP A 200 -5.26 31.37 12.27
CA TRP A 200 -6.51 32.13 12.36
C TRP A 200 -7.75 31.21 12.33
N TRP A 201 -7.75 30.16 11.50
CA TRP A 201 -8.82 29.16 11.44
C TRP A 201 -8.90 28.33 12.73
N ASP A 202 -7.77 27.83 13.25
CA ASP A 202 -7.67 27.18 14.57
C ASP A 202 -8.26 28.08 15.66
N ASP A 203 -7.88 29.37 15.70
CA ASP A 203 -8.35 30.34 16.70
C ASP A 203 -9.88 30.54 16.65
N PHE A 204 -10.46 30.66 15.45
CA PHE A 204 -11.90 30.90 15.28
C PHE A 204 -12.75 29.64 15.51
N ILE A 205 -12.30 28.47 15.05
CA ILE A 205 -12.95 27.19 15.40
C ILE A 205 -12.91 26.98 16.91
N LYS A 206 -11.76 27.20 17.58
CA LYS A 206 -11.61 27.08 19.04
C LYS A 206 -12.51 28.02 19.82
N ASN A 207 -12.63 29.27 19.39
CA ASN A 207 -13.49 30.29 19.97
C ASN A 207 -14.99 29.99 19.77
N PHE A 208 -15.37 29.31 18.69
CA PHE A 208 -16.73 28.84 18.47
C PHE A 208 -17.04 27.57 19.29
N HIS A 209 -16.14 26.58 19.25
CA HIS A 209 -16.23 25.33 20.01
C HIS A 209 -16.31 25.57 21.52
N SER A 210 -15.65 26.61 22.05
CA SER A 210 -15.76 26.98 23.47
C SER A 210 -17.14 27.53 23.89
N LYS A 211 -18.07 27.69 22.94
CA LYS A 211 -19.46 28.12 23.15
C LYS A 211 -20.45 27.02 22.76
N VAL A 212 -20.23 26.38 21.62
CA VAL A 212 -21.04 25.28 21.08
C VAL A 212 -20.09 24.09 20.85
N PRO A 213 -20.08 23.06 21.72
CA PRO A 213 -19.11 21.97 21.64
C PRO A 213 -19.47 21.00 20.49
N VAL A 214 -19.06 21.34 19.27
CA VAL A 214 -19.30 20.55 18.06
C VAL A 214 -18.40 19.31 18.03
N ASP A 215 -18.96 18.18 17.60
CA ASP A 215 -18.19 16.93 17.48
C ASP A 215 -17.45 16.82 16.13
N GLY A 216 -17.90 17.56 15.12
CA GLY A 216 -17.27 17.64 13.81
C GLY A 216 -17.75 18.85 13.01
N LEU A 217 -17.13 19.06 11.85
CA LEU A 217 -17.44 20.19 10.96
C LEU A 217 -17.73 19.72 9.54
N TRP A 218 -18.76 20.31 8.93
CA TRP A 218 -19.08 20.15 7.53
C TRP A 218 -18.60 21.40 6.79
N ILE A 219 -17.51 21.27 6.03
CA ILE A 219 -17.01 22.34 5.17
C ILE A 219 -17.65 22.23 3.78
N ASP A 220 -18.23 23.33 3.33
CA ASP A 220 -19.02 23.40 2.09
C ASP A 220 -18.62 24.63 1.28
N MET A 221 -19.09 24.76 0.04
CA MET A 221 -18.82 25.91 -0.82
C MET A 221 -17.31 26.13 -1.11
N ASN A 222 -16.53 25.06 -1.00
CA ASN A 222 -15.07 25.08 -0.94
C ASN A 222 -14.34 24.62 -2.23
N GLU A 223 -15.01 24.77 -3.36
CA GLU A 223 -14.39 24.74 -4.69
C GLU A 223 -13.26 25.76 -4.90
N PRO A 224 -13.29 27.04 -4.42
CA PRO A 224 -14.34 27.75 -3.68
C PRO A 224 -15.45 28.28 -4.58
N ALA A 225 -16.70 28.15 -4.15
CA ALA A 225 -17.86 28.63 -4.88
C ALA A 225 -18.04 30.16 -4.74
N SER A 226 -18.57 30.80 -5.79
CA SER A 226 -18.97 32.21 -5.78
C SER A 226 -20.19 32.46 -6.68
N PHE A 227 -21.17 33.18 -6.14
CA PHE A 227 -22.40 33.63 -6.82
C PHE A 227 -22.18 34.85 -7.72
N VAL A 228 -20.93 35.31 -7.87
CA VAL A 228 -20.48 36.26 -8.89
C VAL A 228 -19.28 35.65 -9.61
N GLN A 229 -19.20 35.83 -10.92
CA GLN A 229 -18.07 35.37 -11.72
C GLN A 229 -16.80 36.14 -11.34
N GLY A 230 -15.85 35.47 -10.70
CA GLY A 230 -14.55 36.03 -10.37
C GLY A 230 -14.51 36.91 -9.11
N SER A 231 -15.10 38.11 -9.17
CA SER A 231 -15.21 39.02 -8.02
C SER A 231 -16.33 40.04 -8.22
N VAL A 232 -16.69 40.79 -7.16
CA VAL A 232 -17.68 41.89 -7.25
C VAL A 232 -17.21 43.06 -8.14
N ASP A 233 -15.89 43.20 -8.33
CA ASP A 233 -15.26 44.20 -9.21
C ASP A 233 -14.89 43.61 -10.60
N GLY A 234 -15.22 42.33 -10.85
CA GLY A 234 -14.76 41.56 -12.02
C GLY A 234 -13.32 41.05 -11.87
N CYS A 235 -12.70 40.67 -12.99
CA CYS A 235 -11.30 40.20 -13.06
C CYS A 235 -10.49 41.02 -14.07
N PRO A 236 -9.16 41.12 -13.91
CA PRO A 236 -8.30 41.77 -14.89
C PRO A 236 -8.18 40.94 -16.18
N ASP A 237 -8.26 41.59 -17.33
CA ASP A 237 -8.01 40.94 -18.61
C ASP A 237 -6.54 40.47 -18.67
N SER A 238 -6.35 39.16 -18.75
CA SER A 238 -5.03 38.50 -18.67
C SER A 238 -5.10 37.05 -19.12
N ASP A 239 -3.96 36.50 -19.54
CA ASP A 239 -3.80 35.12 -20.02
C ASP A 239 -4.16 34.04 -18.97
N LEU A 240 -4.37 34.42 -17.70
CA LEU A 240 -4.85 33.51 -16.65
C LEU A 240 -6.38 33.43 -16.57
N GLU A 241 -7.08 34.53 -16.84
CA GLU A 241 -8.56 34.50 -16.96
C GLU A 241 -9.00 34.00 -18.35
N ASN A 242 -8.20 34.31 -19.37
CA ASN A 242 -8.44 34.01 -20.79
C ASN A 242 -7.29 33.17 -21.38
N PRO A 243 -7.06 31.92 -20.90
CA PRO A 243 -5.95 31.08 -21.36
C PRO A 243 -6.10 30.64 -22.83
N PRO A 244 -4.98 30.28 -23.51
CA PRO A 244 -5.00 29.84 -24.90
C PRO A 244 -5.70 28.49 -25.13
N TYR A 245 -5.91 27.72 -24.06
CA TYR A 245 -6.79 26.57 -24.01
C TYR A 245 -7.65 26.64 -22.75
N THR A 246 -8.97 26.48 -22.92
CA THR A 246 -9.93 26.35 -21.83
C THR A 246 -10.64 25.01 -22.00
N PRO A 247 -10.56 24.09 -21.01
CA PRO A 247 -11.34 22.86 -21.01
C PRO A 247 -12.85 23.09 -21.15
N ILE A 248 -13.63 22.01 -21.33
CA ILE A 248 -15.12 22.05 -21.41
C ILE A 248 -15.77 22.34 -20.03
N VAL A 249 -15.28 23.35 -19.31
CA VAL A 249 -15.75 23.83 -18.01
C VAL A 249 -16.29 25.25 -18.16
N GLY A 250 -17.62 25.43 -18.02
CA GLY A 250 -18.27 26.74 -17.86
C GLY A 250 -18.08 27.79 -18.98
N ARG A 251 -17.35 27.48 -20.05
CA ARG A 251 -16.74 28.39 -21.05
C ARG A 251 -15.62 29.30 -20.54
N GLN A 252 -15.51 29.55 -19.24
CA GLN A 252 -14.44 30.35 -18.62
C GLN A 252 -14.11 29.76 -17.24
N LEU A 253 -12.83 29.76 -16.86
CA LEU A 253 -12.36 29.11 -15.62
C LEU A 253 -12.87 29.79 -14.34
N ASN A 254 -13.13 31.10 -14.37
CA ASN A 254 -13.66 31.86 -13.23
C ASN A 254 -15.20 31.78 -13.09
N SER A 255 -15.86 30.89 -13.85
CA SER A 255 -17.31 30.66 -13.78
C SER A 255 -17.68 29.91 -12.49
N GLY A 256 -18.49 30.54 -11.64
CA GLY A 256 -18.90 29.97 -10.35
C GLY A 256 -17.81 29.99 -9.26
N THR A 257 -16.67 30.62 -9.51
CA THR A 257 -15.49 30.67 -8.61
C THR A 257 -14.82 32.05 -8.67
N LEU A 258 -13.62 32.19 -8.10
CA LEU A 258 -12.84 33.41 -7.99
C LEU A 258 -12.01 33.70 -9.27
N CYS A 259 -11.42 34.90 -9.36
CA CYS A 259 -10.52 35.26 -10.44
C CYS A 259 -9.27 34.36 -10.45
N MET A 260 -8.88 33.85 -11.61
CA MET A 260 -7.72 32.97 -11.79
C MET A 260 -6.38 33.67 -11.46
N SER A 261 -6.30 34.97 -11.76
CA SER A 261 -5.18 35.86 -11.46
C SER A 261 -5.07 36.26 -9.97
N ALA A 262 -6.01 35.84 -9.12
CA ALA A 262 -5.96 36.08 -7.69
C ALA A 262 -4.73 35.42 -7.05
N GLN A 263 -4.16 36.07 -6.03
CA GLN A 263 -2.91 35.69 -5.39
C GLN A 263 -3.18 34.96 -4.08
N GLN A 264 -2.61 33.77 -3.95
CA GLN A 264 -2.47 33.00 -2.70
C GLN A 264 -0.98 32.89 -2.34
N LYS A 265 -0.66 32.42 -1.13
CA LYS A 265 0.70 32.42 -0.58
C LYS A 265 1.71 31.60 -1.39
N LEU A 266 1.25 30.48 -1.97
CA LEU A 266 2.12 29.60 -2.78
C LEU A 266 2.14 29.98 -4.27
N SER A 267 1.03 30.48 -4.83
CA SER A 267 0.86 30.74 -6.27
C SER A 267 -0.44 31.51 -6.55
N THR A 268 -0.68 31.86 -7.81
CA THR A 268 -2.01 32.24 -8.34
C THR A 268 -3.08 31.17 -8.10
N HIS A 269 -4.35 31.59 -8.01
CA HIS A 269 -5.51 30.70 -7.89
C HIS A 269 -5.64 29.77 -9.12
N TYR A 270 -5.23 30.21 -10.31
CA TYR A 270 -5.13 29.37 -11.53
C TYR A 270 -4.40 28.02 -11.35
N ASN A 271 -3.38 27.96 -10.48
CA ASN A 271 -2.64 26.72 -10.18
C ASN A 271 -3.19 25.96 -8.97
N LEU A 272 -4.00 26.63 -8.13
CA LEU A 272 -4.34 26.19 -6.77
C LEU A 272 -5.84 26.03 -6.53
N HIS A 273 -6.68 26.31 -7.53
CA HIS A 273 -8.15 26.24 -7.44
C HIS A 273 -8.60 24.86 -6.94
N ASN A 274 -8.20 23.80 -7.65
CA ASN A 274 -8.52 22.42 -7.30
C ASN A 274 -7.92 21.93 -5.96
N LEU A 275 -7.02 22.71 -5.32
CA LEU A 275 -6.46 22.39 -4.00
C LEU A 275 -7.19 23.08 -2.84
N TYR A 276 -8.14 23.99 -3.10
CA TYR A 276 -8.75 24.81 -2.06
C TYR A 276 -9.40 23.95 -0.95
N GLY A 277 -10.35 23.10 -1.33
CA GLY A 277 -11.03 22.17 -0.40
C GLY A 277 -10.08 21.21 0.32
N LEU A 278 -9.03 20.72 -0.34
CA LEU A 278 -7.99 19.90 0.31
C LEU A 278 -7.24 20.69 1.40
N THR A 279 -6.86 21.93 1.12
CA THR A 279 -6.13 22.77 2.07
C THR A 279 -6.99 23.28 3.23
N GLU A 280 -8.30 23.49 3.00
CA GLU A 280 -9.27 23.75 4.06
C GLU A 280 -9.55 22.49 4.90
N ALA A 281 -9.72 21.32 4.27
CA ALA A 281 -9.90 20.05 4.97
C ALA A 281 -8.72 19.77 5.90
N TYR A 282 -7.49 19.90 5.42
CA TYR A 282 -6.28 19.81 6.24
C TYR A 282 -6.28 20.80 7.42
N ALA A 283 -6.61 22.08 7.17
CA ALA A 283 -6.66 23.10 8.23
C ALA A 283 -7.73 22.78 9.28
N THR A 284 -8.91 22.35 8.85
CA THR A 284 -10.07 22.05 9.70
C THR A 284 -9.87 20.77 10.52
N HIS A 285 -9.33 19.71 9.90
CA HIS A 285 -8.94 18.47 10.56
C HIS A 285 -7.93 18.74 11.68
N ARG A 286 -6.87 19.49 11.36
CA ARG A 286 -5.84 19.90 12.33
C ARG A 286 -6.43 20.73 13.48
N ALA A 287 -7.32 21.68 13.18
CA ALA A 287 -7.98 22.49 14.20
C ALA A 287 -8.81 21.63 15.16
N LEU A 288 -9.67 20.74 14.63
CA LEU A 288 -10.50 19.85 15.46
C LEU A 288 -9.64 18.89 16.31
N MET A 289 -8.63 18.24 15.71
CA MET A 289 -7.68 17.38 16.43
C MET A 289 -6.99 18.12 17.60
N ASN A 290 -6.54 19.36 17.37
CA ASN A 290 -5.92 20.23 18.38
C ASN A 290 -6.89 20.68 19.49
N ILE A 291 -8.20 20.70 19.24
CA ILE A 291 -9.23 21.18 20.17
C ILE A 291 -9.84 20.03 20.98
N GLN A 292 -10.15 18.91 20.32
CA GLN A 292 -10.87 17.77 20.89
C GLN A 292 -9.92 16.72 21.48
N GLN A 293 -8.71 16.56 20.92
CA GLN A 293 -7.74 15.50 21.26
C GLN A 293 -8.27 14.07 21.04
N THR A 294 -9.31 13.95 20.22
CA THR A 294 -9.86 12.72 19.64
C THR A 294 -9.82 12.81 18.11
N ARG A 295 -10.26 11.76 17.41
CA ARG A 295 -10.30 11.75 15.94
C ARG A 295 -11.27 12.80 15.41
N PRO A 296 -10.80 13.77 14.60
CA PRO A 296 -11.67 14.78 14.05
C PRO A 296 -12.59 14.18 12.98
N PHE A 297 -13.84 14.63 12.95
CA PHE A 297 -14.71 14.42 11.79
C PHE A 297 -14.81 15.71 10.97
N VAL A 298 -14.34 15.63 9.72
CA VAL A 298 -14.57 16.65 8.68
C VAL A 298 -15.34 16.01 7.54
N LEU A 299 -16.33 16.73 6.98
CA LEU A 299 -16.98 16.40 5.72
C LEU A 299 -16.75 17.54 4.73
N SER A 300 -16.19 17.27 3.54
CA SER A 300 -15.88 18.25 2.50
C SER A 300 -16.66 18.00 1.21
N ARG A 301 -16.97 19.05 0.45
CA ARG A 301 -17.56 18.94 -0.89
C ARG A 301 -16.48 18.82 -1.97
N SER A 302 -15.63 19.85 -2.03
CA SER A 302 -14.47 19.87 -2.92
C SER A 302 -13.41 18.87 -2.44
N SER A 303 -12.74 18.23 -3.39
CA SER A 303 -11.80 17.15 -3.14
C SER A 303 -10.68 17.11 -4.18
N PHE A 304 -9.52 16.63 -3.74
CA PHE A 304 -8.33 16.39 -4.56
C PHE A 304 -7.64 15.12 -4.02
N PRO A 305 -6.85 14.38 -4.82
CA PRO A 305 -6.00 13.30 -4.35
C PRO A 305 -5.30 13.62 -3.02
N GLY A 306 -5.44 12.70 -2.06
CA GLY A 306 -4.95 12.83 -0.68
C GLY A 306 -5.98 13.30 0.35
N ILE A 307 -7.16 13.80 -0.04
CA ILE A 307 -8.16 14.32 0.92
C ILE A 307 -8.66 13.27 1.93
N GLY A 308 -8.60 11.97 1.59
CA GLY A 308 -8.98 10.89 2.49
C GLY A 308 -8.13 10.78 3.76
N GLN A 309 -6.94 11.38 3.79
CA GLN A 309 -6.15 11.56 5.02
C GLN A 309 -6.82 12.52 6.03
N PHE A 310 -7.74 13.38 5.59
CA PHE A 310 -8.21 14.52 6.38
C PHE A 310 -9.74 14.63 6.51
N SER A 311 -10.52 14.10 5.55
CA SER A 311 -11.96 14.35 5.48
C SER A 311 -12.75 13.21 4.83
N ALA A 312 -13.99 13.03 5.29
CA ALA A 312 -15.05 12.40 4.53
C ALA A 312 -15.44 13.28 3.33
N VAL A 313 -16.14 12.71 2.34
CA VAL A 313 -16.75 13.45 1.22
C VAL A 313 -18.19 12.99 1.02
N TRP A 314 -19.08 13.87 0.55
CA TRP A 314 -20.39 13.46 0.02
C TRP A 314 -20.54 13.90 -1.43
N THR A 315 -21.43 13.24 -2.17
CA THR A 315 -21.56 13.41 -3.64
C THR A 315 -22.23 14.73 -4.08
N GLY A 316 -22.37 15.71 -3.20
CA GLY A 316 -23.05 16.98 -3.47
C GLY A 316 -24.57 16.86 -3.66
N ASP A 317 -25.15 17.91 -4.25
CA ASP A 317 -26.57 18.24 -4.35
C ASP A 317 -27.37 17.33 -5.32
N VAL A 318 -27.33 16.01 -5.08
CA VAL A 318 -28.03 15.00 -5.88
C VAL A 318 -29.55 15.21 -5.86
N ARG A 319 -30.23 14.97 -7.00
CA ARG A 319 -31.69 15.10 -7.09
C ARG A 319 -32.43 13.90 -6.48
N SER A 320 -33.66 14.12 -6.05
CA SER A 320 -34.55 13.10 -5.46
C SER A 320 -35.26 12.28 -6.53
N ASP A 321 -34.48 11.53 -7.33
CA ASP A 321 -35.00 10.63 -8.37
C ASP A 321 -34.23 9.30 -8.50
N TRP A 322 -34.82 8.35 -9.24
CA TRP A 322 -34.29 7.00 -9.45
C TRP A 322 -33.01 6.96 -10.30
N GLU A 323 -32.72 7.99 -11.10
CA GLU A 323 -31.45 8.08 -11.85
C GLU A 323 -30.30 8.38 -10.88
N GLN A 324 -30.49 9.34 -9.98
CA GLN A 324 -29.50 9.70 -8.96
C GLN A 324 -29.29 8.58 -7.93
N LEU A 325 -30.35 7.83 -7.59
CA LEU A 325 -30.23 6.59 -6.80
C LEU A 325 -29.24 5.60 -7.45
N ARG A 326 -29.28 5.42 -8.77
CA ARG A 326 -28.34 4.54 -9.49
C ARG A 326 -26.91 5.09 -9.50
N TYR A 327 -26.73 6.34 -9.93
CA TYR A 327 -25.40 6.96 -10.03
C TYR A 327 -24.70 7.16 -8.66
N SER A 328 -25.45 7.14 -7.55
CA SER A 328 -24.87 7.19 -6.20
C SER A 328 -23.89 6.04 -5.92
N ILE A 329 -24.15 4.84 -6.45
CA ILE A 329 -23.28 3.66 -6.26
C ILE A 329 -21.97 3.89 -7.02
N LEU A 330 -22.05 4.26 -8.31
CA LEU A 330 -20.90 4.64 -9.13
C LEU A 330 -20.01 5.70 -8.46
N ALA A 331 -20.61 6.68 -7.79
CA ALA A 331 -19.86 7.72 -7.08
C ALA A 331 -19.17 7.19 -5.80
N VAL A 332 -19.88 6.44 -4.97
CA VAL A 332 -19.32 5.80 -3.75
C VAL A 332 -18.17 4.84 -4.08
N LEU A 333 -18.30 4.07 -5.16
CA LEU A 333 -17.25 3.17 -5.62
C LEU A 333 -16.05 3.93 -6.18
N GLN A 334 -16.26 4.96 -7.00
CA GLN A 334 -15.16 5.81 -7.49
C GLN A 334 -14.38 6.47 -6.36
N PHE A 335 -15.04 7.10 -5.38
CA PHE A 335 -14.35 7.70 -4.23
C PHE A 335 -13.62 6.66 -3.37
N SER A 336 -14.13 5.43 -3.26
CA SER A 336 -13.42 4.33 -2.59
C SER A 336 -12.12 3.96 -3.33
N LEU A 337 -12.11 3.96 -4.67
CA LEU A 337 -10.90 3.81 -5.48
C LEU A 337 -9.98 5.06 -5.39
N PHE A 338 -10.52 6.25 -5.16
CA PHE A 338 -9.75 7.49 -5.00
C PHE A 338 -9.10 7.65 -3.62
N GLY A 339 -9.23 6.68 -2.71
CA GLY A 339 -8.69 6.75 -1.35
C GLY A 339 -9.57 7.51 -0.36
N VAL A 340 -10.86 7.70 -0.67
CA VAL A 340 -11.84 8.36 0.19
C VAL A 340 -12.94 7.35 0.55
N PRO A 341 -12.64 6.34 1.38
CA PRO A 341 -13.60 5.29 1.72
C PRO A 341 -14.78 5.81 2.55
N LEU A 342 -14.63 6.92 3.29
CA LEU A 342 -15.73 7.53 4.05
C LEU A 342 -16.55 8.46 3.15
N VAL A 343 -17.37 7.85 2.29
CA VAL A 343 -18.16 8.52 1.26
C VAL A 343 -19.63 8.04 1.24
N GLY A 344 -20.53 8.90 0.81
CA GLY A 344 -21.95 8.61 0.61
C GLY A 344 -22.68 9.69 -0.19
N ALA A 345 -23.86 9.34 -0.71
CA ALA A 345 -24.80 10.30 -1.31
C ALA A 345 -25.89 10.69 -0.30
N ASP A 346 -26.47 11.87 -0.46
CA ASP A 346 -27.56 12.32 0.41
C ASP A 346 -28.82 11.45 0.20
N VAL A 347 -29.17 10.71 1.26
CA VAL A 347 -30.16 9.64 1.21
C VAL A 347 -31.57 10.20 1.04
N CYS A 348 -32.30 9.61 0.08
CA CYS A 348 -33.56 10.08 -0.50
C CYS A 348 -33.44 11.28 -1.47
N GLY A 349 -32.24 11.80 -1.67
CA GLY A 349 -31.94 12.92 -2.56
C GLY A 349 -32.09 14.28 -1.89
N PHE A 350 -31.26 15.25 -2.31
CA PHE A 350 -31.27 16.62 -1.81
C PHE A 350 -32.22 17.52 -2.60
N GLY A 351 -32.16 17.47 -3.95
CA GLY A 351 -32.89 18.38 -4.83
C GLY A 351 -34.24 17.83 -5.31
N GLY A 352 -35.35 18.46 -4.87
CA GLY A 352 -36.72 18.05 -5.21
C GLY A 352 -37.37 17.07 -4.22
N ASN A 353 -38.67 16.81 -4.39
CA ASN A 353 -39.43 15.96 -3.47
C ASN A 353 -39.23 14.47 -3.78
N THR A 354 -38.72 13.69 -2.83
CA THR A 354 -38.76 12.21 -2.90
C THR A 354 -40.19 11.66 -2.85
N THR A 355 -40.38 10.43 -3.35
CA THR A 355 -41.55 9.60 -3.04
C THR A 355 -41.28 8.71 -1.81
N GLU A 356 -42.32 8.10 -1.22
CA GLU A 356 -42.17 7.11 -0.14
C GLU A 356 -41.39 5.87 -0.63
N GLU A 357 -41.69 5.39 -1.85
CA GLU A 357 -41.01 4.22 -2.41
C GLU A 357 -39.53 4.48 -2.68
N LEU A 358 -39.20 5.59 -3.35
CA LEU A 358 -37.83 6.01 -3.60
C LEU A 358 -37.06 6.16 -2.28
N CYS A 359 -37.65 6.77 -1.26
CA CYS A 359 -36.97 6.97 0.02
C CYS A 359 -36.80 5.65 0.80
N VAL A 360 -37.71 4.68 0.68
CA VAL A 360 -37.48 3.32 1.23
C VAL A 360 -36.30 2.64 0.52
N ARG A 361 -36.25 2.67 -0.82
CA ARG A 361 -35.14 2.07 -1.58
C ARG A 361 -33.80 2.77 -1.33
N TRP A 362 -33.79 4.10 -1.21
CA TRP A 362 -32.59 4.87 -0.89
C TRP A 362 -32.14 4.68 0.56
N MET A 363 -33.05 4.56 1.53
CA MET A 363 -32.68 4.20 2.92
C MET A 363 -32.15 2.75 3.02
N GLN A 364 -32.66 1.83 2.19
CA GLN A 364 -32.14 0.47 2.05
C GLN A 364 -30.72 0.45 1.47
N LEU A 365 -30.48 1.15 0.36
CA LEU A 365 -29.16 1.26 -0.27
C LEU A 365 -28.17 2.04 0.62
N GLY A 366 -28.58 3.20 1.13
CA GLY A 366 -27.76 4.10 1.92
C GLY A 366 -27.32 3.52 3.26
N ALA A 367 -28.03 2.53 3.80
CA ALA A 367 -27.57 1.71 4.92
C ALA A 367 -26.19 1.06 4.66
N PHE A 368 -25.81 0.91 3.39
CA PHE A 368 -24.54 0.35 2.92
C PHE A 368 -23.59 1.38 2.26
N TYR A 369 -23.90 2.68 2.27
CA TYR A 369 -22.85 3.69 2.02
C TYR A 369 -21.90 3.72 3.23
N PRO A 370 -20.58 3.78 3.06
CA PRO A 370 -19.67 3.92 4.20
C PRO A 370 -20.02 5.12 5.11
N PHE A 371 -20.31 6.29 4.53
CA PHE A 371 -20.93 7.44 5.21
C PHE A 371 -22.44 7.50 4.89
N MET A 372 -23.31 7.55 5.91
CA MET A 372 -24.77 7.56 5.71
C MET A 372 -25.44 8.81 6.29
N ARG A 373 -25.81 9.76 5.41
CA ARG A 373 -26.57 10.97 5.74
C ARG A 373 -27.87 11.05 4.94
N ASN A 374 -29.00 11.29 5.61
CA ASN A 374 -30.19 11.84 4.95
C ASN A 374 -30.13 13.37 5.09
N HIS A 375 -30.22 14.06 3.95
CA HIS A 375 -30.18 15.52 3.84
C HIS A 375 -31.13 15.95 2.72
N ASN A 376 -31.60 17.20 2.78
CA ASN A 376 -32.76 17.66 2.02
C ASN A 376 -32.73 19.18 1.86
N ASP A 377 -33.07 19.69 0.68
CA ASP A 377 -33.17 21.13 0.39
C ASP A 377 -34.36 21.79 1.12
N LYS A 378 -34.29 23.12 1.24
CA LYS A 378 -35.21 24.00 1.95
C LYS A 378 -36.65 24.08 1.39
N PRO A 379 -36.91 24.03 0.06
CA PRO A 379 -38.25 24.13 -0.49
C PRO A 379 -38.99 22.79 -0.52
N ASN A 380 -38.31 21.68 -0.25
CA ASN A 380 -38.84 20.33 -0.38
C ASN A 380 -39.71 19.90 0.81
N ALA A 381 -40.58 18.94 0.53
CA ALA A 381 -41.31 18.18 1.54
C ALA A 381 -40.34 17.53 2.57
N PRO A 382 -40.77 17.38 3.84
CA PRO A 382 -40.08 16.54 4.82
C PRO A 382 -39.83 15.11 4.29
N GLN A 383 -38.66 14.55 4.65
CA GLN A 383 -38.25 13.18 4.26
C GLN A 383 -37.44 12.47 5.36
N GLU A 384 -37.49 13.00 6.57
CA GLU A 384 -37.00 12.35 7.78
C GLU A 384 -37.79 11.03 7.98
N PRO A 385 -37.15 9.88 8.24
CA PRO A 385 -37.81 8.57 8.18
C PRO A 385 -39.17 8.44 8.91
N TYR A 386 -39.41 9.18 10.00
CA TYR A 386 -40.68 9.18 10.74
C TYR A 386 -41.87 9.83 10.00
N VAL A 387 -41.69 10.52 8.87
CA VAL A 387 -42.79 11.22 8.16
C VAL A 387 -43.61 10.30 7.26
N PHE A 388 -43.05 9.15 6.89
CA PHE A 388 -43.64 8.18 5.97
C PHE A 388 -44.61 7.21 6.67
N GLY A 389 -45.35 6.41 5.89
CA GLY A 389 -46.25 5.38 6.40
C GLY A 389 -45.55 4.33 7.25
N GLN A 390 -46.28 3.72 8.19
CA GLN A 390 -45.71 2.76 9.17
C GLN A 390 -44.96 1.57 8.53
N LYS A 391 -45.32 1.16 7.30
CA LYS A 391 -44.61 0.14 6.54
C LYS A 391 -43.25 0.63 6.05
N ALA A 392 -43.19 1.82 5.46
CA ALA A 392 -41.94 2.47 5.07
C ALA A 392 -41.02 2.69 6.28
N GLN A 393 -41.57 3.19 7.40
CA GLN A 393 -40.82 3.31 8.66
C GLN A 393 -40.24 1.96 9.13
N ALA A 394 -40.99 0.86 9.00
CA ALA A 394 -40.50 -0.46 9.36
C ALA A 394 -39.36 -0.94 8.45
N ALA A 395 -39.46 -0.71 7.14
CA ALA A 395 -38.40 -1.03 6.17
C ALA A 395 -37.13 -0.20 6.43
N MET A 396 -37.27 1.12 6.60
CA MET A 396 -36.17 2.04 6.91
C MET A 396 -35.48 1.69 8.23
N ARG A 397 -36.25 1.39 9.28
CA ARG A 397 -35.74 0.94 10.58
C ARG A 397 -35.03 -0.42 10.48
N SER A 398 -35.52 -1.33 9.64
CA SER A 398 -34.89 -2.63 9.39
C SER A 398 -33.50 -2.46 8.76
N ALA A 399 -33.39 -1.64 7.71
CA ALA A 399 -32.12 -1.33 7.05
C ALA A 399 -31.12 -0.66 8.01
N LEU A 400 -31.58 0.32 8.81
CA LEU A 400 -30.75 0.97 9.83
C LEU A 400 -30.29 0.00 10.92
N ASN A 401 -31.18 -0.84 11.46
CA ASN A 401 -30.80 -1.83 12.47
C ASN A 401 -29.79 -2.87 11.90
N LEU A 402 -29.89 -3.21 10.62
CA LEU A 402 -28.92 -4.06 9.94
C LEU A 402 -27.55 -3.37 9.82
N ARG A 403 -27.50 -2.09 9.40
CA ARG A 403 -26.28 -1.27 9.41
C ARG A 403 -25.64 -1.24 10.80
N TYR A 404 -26.42 -0.86 11.83
CA TYR A 404 -25.94 -0.76 13.21
C TYR A 404 -25.40 -2.09 13.76
N SER A 405 -25.98 -3.22 13.31
CA SER A 405 -25.50 -4.56 13.65
C SER A 405 -24.19 -4.93 12.95
N LEU A 406 -23.91 -4.36 11.78
CA LEU A 406 -22.70 -4.60 10.97
C LEU A 406 -21.55 -3.61 11.25
N LEU A 407 -21.74 -2.63 12.14
CA LEU A 407 -20.70 -1.63 12.42
C LEU A 407 -19.35 -2.19 12.89
N PRO A 408 -19.23 -3.30 13.66
CA PRO A 408 -17.92 -3.87 13.98
C PRO A 408 -17.16 -4.35 12.74
N PHE A 409 -17.87 -4.93 11.76
CA PHE A 409 -17.29 -5.32 10.48
C PHE A 409 -16.91 -4.10 9.64
N LEU A 410 -17.82 -3.13 9.47
CA LEU A 410 -17.53 -1.89 8.73
C LEU A 410 -16.33 -1.14 9.32
N TYR A 411 -16.23 -1.08 10.65
CA TYR A 411 -15.10 -0.46 11.36
C TYR A 411 -13.79 -1.22 11.14
N THR A 412 -13.85 -2.56 11.06
CA THR A 412 -12.68 -3.39 10.74
C THR A 412 -12.23 -3.16 9.29
N LEU A 413 -13.15 -3.01 8.33
CA LEU A 413 -12.80 -2.59 6.97
C LEU A 413 -12.16 -1.20 6.91
N PHE A 414 -12.61 -0.25 7.74
CA PHE A 414 -11.95 1.05 7.87
C PHE A 414 -10.54 0.95 8.47
N HIS A 415 -10.30 0.01 9.39
CA HIS A 415 -8.97 -0.31 9.90
C HIS A 415 -8.07 -0.93 8.80
N HIS A 416 -8.59 -1.82 7.96
CA HIS A 416 -7.86 -2.32 6.79
C HIS A 416 -7.55 -1.22 5.78
N ALA A 417 -8.48 -0.29 5.54
CA ALA A 417 -8.25 0.87 4.69
C ALA A 417 -7.14 1.77 5.25
N HIS A 418 -7.19 2.08 6.54
CA HIS A 418 -6.23 2.94 7.23
C HIS A 418 -4.82 2.34 7.29
N THR A 419 -4.69 1.03 7.51
CA THR A 419 -3.38 0.37 7.72
C THR A 419 -2.78 -0.29 6.49
N SER A 420 -3.62 -0.72 5.55
CA SER A 420 -3.23 -1.58 4.41
C SER A 420 -3.73 -1.06 3.05
N ALA A 421 -4.37 0.12 3.02
CA ALA A 421 -4.98 0.74 1.84
C ALA A 421 -6.03 -0.12 1.10
N ASP A 422 -6.73 -0.96 1.85
CA ASP A 422 -7.85 -1.76 1.35
C ASP A 422 -9.13 -0.94 1.13
N THR A 423 -9.95 -1.33 0.15
CA THR A 423 -11.21 -0.64 -0.17
C THR A 423 -12.37 -1.14 0.68
N VAL A 424 -13.13 -0.21 1.29
CA VAL A 424 -14.27 -0.52 2.18
C VAL A 424 -15.50 -0.96 1.39
N ALA A 425 -16.08 -0.06 0.60
CA ALA A 425 -17.06 -0.40 -0.44
C ALA A 425 -16.28 -0.62 -1.75
N ARG A 426 -16.42 -1.80 -2.38
CA ARG A 426 -15.61 -2.17 -3.55
C ARG A 426 -16.46 -2.73 -4.72
N PRO A 427 -16.15 -2.36 -5.98
CA PRO A 427 -16.73 -3.00 -7.16
C PRO A 427 -16.49 -4.52 -7.15
N LEU A 428 -17.37 -5.29 -7.80
CA LEU A 428 -17.22 -6.75 -7.89
C LEU A 428 -15.91 -7.13 -8.62
N PHE A 429 -15.48 -6.38 -9.63
CA PHE A 429 -14.23 -6.65 -10.34
C PHE A 429 -12.96 -6.54 -9.47
N MET A 430 -13.00 -5.87 -8.31
CA MET A 430 -11.86 -5.82 -7.39
C MET A 430 -11.59 -7.19 -6.73
N GLU A 431 -12.65 -7.98 -6.56
CA GLU A 431 -12.65 -9.24 -5.83
C GLU A 431 -12.79 -10.45 -6.77
N PHE A 432 -13.39 -10.24 -7.94
CA PHE A 432 -13.58 -11.21 -9.01
C PHE A 432 -13.01 -10.68 -10.35
N PRO A 433 -11.72 -10.29 -10.41
CA PRO A 433 -11.15 -9.64 -11.58
C PRO A 433 -11.10 -10.52 -12.83
N THR A 434 -11.04 -11.84 -12.67
CA THR A 434 -11.05 -12.82 -13.77
C THR A 434 -12.45 -13.15 -14.29
N ASP A 435 -13.50 -12.54 -13.74
CA ASP A 435 -14.89 -12.73 -14.18
C ASP A 435 -15.34 -11.55 -15.05
N PRO A 436 -15.45 -11.71 -16.38
CA PRO A 436 -15.78 -10.61 -17.28
C PRO A 436 -17.20 -10.07 -17.08
N ASN A 437 -18.08 -10.80 -16.39
CA ASN A 437 -19.39 -10.27 -16.00
C ASN A 437 -19.26 -9.20 -14.91
N CYS A 438 -18.23 -9.27 -14.06
CA CYS A 438 -18.03 -8.34 -12.95
C CYS A 438 -17.43 -6.99 -13.37
N TRP A 439 -16.77 -6.90 -14.52
CA TRP A 439 -16.08 -5.69 -15.00
C TRP A 439 -17.03 -4.50 -15.19
N THR A 440 -18.27 -4.75 -15.62
CA THR A 440 -19.28 -3.70 -15.87
C THR A 440 -20.43 -3.71 -14.86
N ILE A 441 -20.24 -4.31 -13.68
CA ILE A 441 -21.26 -4.27 -12.62
C ILE A 441 -20.98 -3.11 -11.66
N ASP A 442 -21.84 -2.10 -11.76
CA ASP A 442 -21.85 -0.86 -10.99
C ASP A 442 -23.13 -0.69 -10.14
N HIS A 443 -24.18 -1.45 -10.44
CA HIS A 443 -25.43 -1.51 -9.68
C HIS A 443 -25.43 -2.51 -8.49
N GLN A 444 -24.37 -3.30 -8.33
CA GLN A 444 -24.10 -4.13 -7.15
C GLN A 444 -22.70 -3.82 -6.62
N PHE A 445 -22.45 -4.03 -5.32
CA PHE A 445 -21.14 -3.81 -4.73
C PHE A 445 -20.89 -4.69 -3.52
N LEU A 446 -19.63 -4.75 -3.08
CA LEU A 446 -19.21 -5.49 -1.90
C LEU A 446 -18.86 -4.53 -0.75
N TRP A 447 -19.05 -5.00 0.49
CA TRP A 447 -18.31 -4.51 1.66
C TRP A 447 -17.19 -5.53 1.97
N GLY A 448 -15.93 -5.09 1.81
CA GLY A 448 -14.76 -5.98 1.85
C GLY A 448 -14.85 -7.08 0.79
N SER A 449 -14.32 -8.27 1.10
CA SER A 449 -14.37 -9.47 0.24
C SER A 449 -15.64 -10.32 0.39
N SER A 450 -16.51 -9.99 1.36
CA SER A 450 -17.38 -10.97 2.02
C SER A 450 -18.88 -10.67 2.01
N LEU A 451 -19.31 -9.41 1.93
CA LEU A 451 -20.73 -9.03 1.89
C LEU A 451 -21.10 -8.43 0.54
N LEU A 452 -22.00 -9.06 -0.21
CA LEU A 452 -22.52 -8.59 -1.50
C LEU A 452 -23.90 -7.92 -1.33
N ILE A 453 -23.99 -6.65 -1.71
CA ILE A 453 -25.20 -5.82 -1.65
C ILE A 453 -25.83 -5.76 -3.05
N SER A 454 -27.12 -6.08 -3.14
CA SER A 454 -27.90 -6.08 -4.38
C SER A 454 -29.21 -5.29 -4.18
N PRO A 455 -29.21 -3.98 -4.47
CA PRO A 455 -30.33 -3.07 -4.25
C PRO A 455 -31.39 -3.13 -5.36
N VAL A 456 -32.62 -2.73 -5.04
CA VAL A 456 -33.64 -2.37 -6.05
C VAL A 456 -33.47 -0.90 -6.41
N LEU A 457 -33.34 -0.63 -7.71
CA LEU A 457 -32.95 0.69 -8.23
C LEU A 457 -33.98 1.30 -9.20
N ASP A 458 -35.18 0.72 -9.32
CA ASP A 458 -36.25 1.15 -10.22
C ASP A 458 -37.63 1.07 -9.55
N GLU A 459 -38.56 1.91 -10.00
CA GLU A 459 -39.90 2.09 -9.42
C GLU A 459 -40.84 0.90 -9.69
N GLY A 460 -41.59 0.48 -8.68
CA GLY A 460 -42.55 -0.63 -8.75
C GLY A 460 -41.91 -2.03 -8.76
N VAL A 461 -40.57 -2.12 -8.67
CA VAL A 461 -39.84 -3.38 -8.76
C VAL A 461 -39.87 -4.15 -7.43
N VAL A 462 -40.24 -5.43 -7.50
CA VAL A 462 -40.40 -6.34 -6.35
C VAL A 462 -39.58 -7.64 -6.46
N GLU A 463 -38.87 -7.84 -7.57
CA GLU A 463 -37.89 -8.91 -7.81
C GLU A 463 -36.76 -8.30 -8.66
N LEU A 464 -35.50 -8.65 -8.40
CA LEU A 464 -34.36 -8.07 -9.13
C LEU A 464 -33.43 -9.17 -9.66
N VAL A 465 -32.79 -8.90 -10.80
CA VAL A 465 -31.81 -9.82 -11.42
C VAL A 465 -30.42 -9.44 -10.92
N ALA A 466 -29.87 -10.23 -10.00
CA ALA A 466 -28.55 -10.03 -9.41
C ALA A 466 -27.53 -10.98 -10.03
N TYR A 467 -26.31 -10.50 -10.32
CA TYR A 467 -25.19 -11.40 -10.55
C TYR A 467 -24.69 -11.95 -9.20
N LEU A 468 -24.48 -13.26 -9.12
CA LEU A 468 -23.68 -13.87 -8.06
C LEU A 468 -22.42 -14.45 -8.70
N PRO A 469 -21.21 -13.97 -8.35
CA PRO A 469 -19.94 -14.58 -8.78
C PRO A 469 -19.81 -16.04 -8.32
N PRO A 470 -18.88 -16.83 -8.89
CA PRO A 470 -18.69 -18.24 -8.54
C PRO A 470 -18.48 -18.48 -7.04
N GLY A 471 -19.14 -19.53 -6.52
CA GLY A 471 -19.13 -19.91 -5.10
C GLY A 471 -20.52 -19.89 -4.46
N THR A 472 -20.57 -20.21 -3.18
CA THR A 472 -21.79 -20.25 -2.36
C THR A 472 -22.00 -18.91 -1.66
N TRP A 473 -23.23 -18.40 -1.72
CA TRP A 473 -23.63 -17.12 -1.15
C TRP A 473 -24.81 -17.33 -0.20
N TYR A 474 -24.65 -17.01 1.07
CA TYR A 474 -25.67 -17.20 2.11
C TYR A 474 -26.44 -15.90 2.32
N SER A 475 -27.77 -15.90 2.21
CA SER A 475 -28.56 -14.69 2.52
C SER A 475 -28.37 -14.28 3.99
N LEU A 476 -27.93 -13.05 4.23
CA LEU A 476 -27.66 -12.52 5.58
C LEU A 476 -28.93 -12.42 6.46
N GLN A 477 -30.11 -12.47 5.85
CA GLN A 477 -31.41 -12.37 6.53
C GLN A 477 -31.87 -13.70 7.16
N ASN A 478 -31.55 -14.83 6.54
CA ASN A 478 -32.11 -16.15 6.91
C ASN A 478 -31.15 -17.35 6.76
N GLY A 479 -29.91 -17.12 6.33
CA GLY A 479 -28.88 -18.15 6.15
C GLY A 479 -29.09 -19.08 4.95
N GLN A 480 -30.03 -18.80 4.05
CA GLN A 480 -30.35 -19.71 2.94
C GLN A 480 -29.23 -19.66 1.86
N PRO A 481 -28.63 -20.81 1.47
CA PRO A 481 -27.53 -20.86 0.51
C PRO A 481 -27.98 -20.77 -0.96
N PHE A 482 -27.26 -19.93 -1.72
CA PHE A 482 -27.34 -19.80 -3.17
C PHE A 482 -26.04 -20.30 -3.79
N TYR A 483 -26.10 -21.43 -4.48
CA TYR A 483 -24.95 -22.03 -5.17
C TYR A 483 -24.77 -21.41 -6.56
N SER A 484 -23.67 -20.70 -6.79
CA SER A 484 -23.39 -20.00 -8.05
C SER A 484 -22.16 -20.54 -8.79
N ASN A 485 -22.26 -20.60 -10.12
CA ASN A 485 -21.15 -20.86 -11.03
C ASN A 485 -20.70 -19.58 -11.77
N GLY A 486 -21.07 -18.39 -11.27
CA GLY A 486 -20.96 -17.12 -12.00
C GLY A 486 -22.19 -16.92 -12.89
N GLN A 487 -23.32 -16.53 -12.29
CA GLN A 487 -24.61 -16.44 -13.01
C GLN A 487 -25.54 -15.35 -12.46
N TYR A 488 -26.42 -14.86 -13.31
CA TYR A 488 -27.53 -14.00 -12.92
C TYR A 488 -28.69 -14.83 -12.34
N LEU A 489 -29.17 -14.46 -11.15
CA LEU A 489 -30.35 -15.03 -10.50
C LEU A 489 -31.45 -13.99 -10.31
N LEU A 490 -32.71 -14.40 -10.47
CA LEU A 490 -33.87 -13.59 -10.09
C LEU A 490 -34.11 -13.76 -8.58
N LEU A 491 -33.94 -12.68 -7.82
CA LEU A 491 -34.09 -12.66 -6.37
C LEU A 491 -35.35 -11.89 -5.96
N PRO A 492 -36.21 -12.45 -5.08
CA PRO A 492 -37.30 -11.70 -4.46
C PRO A 492 -36.78 -10.46 -3.73
N ALA A 493 -37.42 -9.32 -3.97
CA ALA A 493 -37.02 -8.04 -3.40
C ALA A 493 -38.24 -7.12 -3.15
N PRO A 494 -39.22 -7.55 -2.33
CA PRO A 494 -40.36 -6.71 -1.96
C PRO A 494 -39.92 -5.39 -1.28
N LEU A 495 -40.83 -4.43 -1.14
CA LEU A 495 -40.49 -3.06 -0.72
C LEU A 495 -39.78 -2.97 0.64
N ASP A 496 -39.97 -3.94 1.54
CA ASP A 496 -39.30 -4.00 2.85
C ASP A 496 -37.89 -4.66 2.81
N THR A 497 -37.48 -5.21 1.67
CA THR A 497 -36.32 -6.10 1.53
C THR A 497 -35.28 -5.54 0.55
N ILE A 498 -34.01 -5.59 0.98
CA ILE A 498 -32.81 -5.44 0.13
C ILE A 498 -32.01 -6.74 0.20
N ASN A 499 -31.48 -7.20 -0.94
CA ASN A 499 -30.74 -8.46 -1.01
C ASN A 499 -29.29 -8.26 -0.55
N VAL A 500 -28.88 -9.00 0.49
CA VAL A 500 -27.53 -8.94 1.07
C VAL A 500 -27.06 -10.37 1.35
N HIS A 501 -25.91 -10.74 0.81
CA HIS A 501 -25.37 -12.10 0.87
C HIS A 501 -23.96 -12.13 1.46
N VAL A 502 -23.69 -13.13 2.31
CA VAL A 502 -22.37 -13.45 2.84
C VAL A 502 -21.73 -14.51 1.94
N ARG A 503 -20.51 -14.24 1.45
CA ARG A 503 -19.71 -15.20 0.70
C ARG A 503 -19.26 -16.36 1.60
N GLU A 504 -19.17 -17.56 1.03
CA GLU A 504 -18.60 -18.71 1.75
C GLU A 504 -17.16 -18.48 2.19
N GLY A 505 -16.72 -19.20 3.23
CA GLY A 505 -15.39 -19.09 3.82
C GLY A 505 -15.18 -17.87 4.72
N HIS A 506 -16.21 -17.05 4.98
CA HIS A 506 -16.07 -15.78 5.70
C HIS A 506 -16.83 -15.73 7.04
N ILE A 507 -16.27 -15.00 8.00
CA ILE A 507 -16.86 -14.73 9.33
C ILE A 507 -17.06 -13.21 9.46
N VAL A 508 -18.30 -12.79 9.70
CA VAL A 508 -18.65 -11.36 9.85
C VAL A 508 -18.92 -11.06 11.33
N PRO A 509 -18.11 -10.20 11.99
CA PRO A 509 -18.37 -9.76 13.36
C PRO A 509 -19.53 -8.76 13.41
N ARG A 510 -20.43 -8.96 14.37
CA ARG A 510 -21.66 -8.18 14.53
C ARG A 510 -21.92 -7.84 15.99
N GLN A 511 -22.76 -6.83 16.20
CA GLN A 511 -23.22 -6.42 17.52
C GLN A 511 -24.75 -6.31 17.53
N GLU A 512 -25.38 -6.42 18.70
CA GLU A 512 -26.81 -6.12 18.85
C GLU A 512 -27.03 -4.60 18.70
N PRO A 513 -27.87 -4.13 17.75
CA PRO A 513 -28.01 -2.72 17.42
C PRO A 513 -28.74 -1.93 18.51
N ALA A 514 -28.50 -0.62 18.55
CA ALA A 514 -29.21 0.34 19.41
C ALA A 514 -29.46 1.66 18.66
N LEU A 515 -30.10 2.63 19.32
CA LEU A 515 -30.44 3.92 18.69
C LEU A 515 -29.24 4.87 18.49
N THR A 516 -28.12 4.64 19.17
CA THR A 516 -26.84 5.33 18.97
C THR A 516 -25.68 4.33 19.07
N THR A 517 -24.53 4.63 18.46
CA THR A 517 -23.30 3.84 18.64
C THR A 517 -22.81 3.86 20.09
N THR A 518 -22.99 4.98 20.80
CA THR A 518 -22.72 5.08 22.26
C THR A 518 -23.45 4.02 23.06
N ALA A 519 -24.69 3.67 22.67
CA ALA A 519 -25.43 2.57 23.26
C ALA A 519 -25.04 1.22 22.67
N SER A 520 -24.91 1.10 21.34
CA SER A 520 -24.69 -0.20 20.67
C SER A 520 -23.32 -0.80 21.04
N ARG A 521 -22.27 0.02 21.20
CA ARG A 521 -20.92 -0.41 21.58
C ARG A 521 -20.85 -1.10 22.95
N LEU A 522 -21.89 -0.98 23.78
CA LEU A 522 -22.04 -1.66 25.08
C LEU A 522 -22.79 -3.00 24.99
N ASN A 523 -23.40 -3.32 23.84
CA ASN A 523 -24.21 -4.52 23.66
C ASN A 523 -23.36 -5.76 23.28
N PRO A 524 -23.89 -6.98 23.43
CA PRO A 524 -23.16 -8.22 23.10
C PRO A 524 -22.76 -8.32 21.63
N PHE A 525 -21.61 -8.95 21.40
CA PHE A 525 -21.15 -9.34 20.06
C PHE A 525 -21.70 -10.70 19.66
N PHE A 526 -21.90 -10.89 18.37
CA PHE A 526 -22.20 -12.17 17.76
C PHE A 526 -21.51 -12.34 16.40
N LEU A 527 -21.30 -13.59 15.98
CA LEU A 527 -20.67 -13.90 14.70
C LEU A 527 -21.68 -14.51 13.73
N THR A 528 -21.66 -14.05 12.47
CA THR A 528 -22.26 -14.77 11.34
C THR A 528 -21.15 -15.53 10.63
N VAL A 529 -21.17 -16.86 10.71
CA VAL A 529 -20.16 -17.76 10.11
C VAL A 529 -20.76 -18.39 8.85
N ALA A 530 -20.26 -17.99 7.67
CA ALA A 530 -20.60 -18.59 6.38
C ALA A 530 -19.52 -19.61 6.02
N LEU A 531 -19.79 -20.90 6.29
CA LEU A 531 -18.84 -21.97 5.99
C LEU A 531 -18.63 -22.13 4.48
N SER A 532 -17.43 -22.54 4.09
CA SER A 532 -17.17 -23.06 2.76
C SER A 532 -17.69 -24.49 2.58
N ALA A 533 -17.73 -24.97 1.33
CA ALA A 533 -17.92 -26.39 1.02
C ALA A 533 -16.90 -27.33 1.70
N GLY A 534 -15.75 -26.80 2.15
CA GLY A 534 -14.73 -27.52 2.92
C GLY A 534 -14.89 -27.41 4.45
N GLY A 535 -16.00 -26.85 4.95
CA GLY A 535 -16.25 -26.73 6.40
C GLY A 535 -15.34 -25.72 7.12
N TRP A 536 -14.69 -24.81 6.40
CA TRP A 536 -13.82 -23.77 6.95
C TRP A 536 -14.42 -22.36 6.79
N ALA A 537 -14.07 -21.45 7.70
CA ALA A 537 -14.31 -20.02 7.54
C ALA A 537 -13.27 -19.18 8.32
N TRP A 538 -12.97 -17.99 7.83
CA TRP A 538 -12.04 -17.03 8.43
C TRP A 538 -12.65 -15.62 8.52
N GLY A 539 -12.25 -14.84 9.51
CA GLY A 539 -12.53 -13.41 9.58
C GLY A 539 -11.83 -12.76 10.77
N ASP A 540 -11.86 -11.44 10.84
CA ASP A 540 -11.22 -10.67 11.89
C ASP A 540 -12.12 -9.56 12.45
N MET A 541 -11.69 -8.95 13.56
CA MET A 541 -12.31 -7.77 14.15
C MET A 541 -11.24 -6.88 14.80
N PHE A 542 -11.22 -5.61 14.39
CA PHE A 542 -10.50 -4.54 15.08
C PHE A 542 -11.43 -3.82 16.06
N TRP A 543 -10.99 -3.64 17.31
CA TRP A 543 -11.78 -2.94 18.32
C TRP A 543 -10.91 -2.13 19.31
N ASP A 544 -11.07 -0.82 19.29
CA ASP A 544 -10.49 0.11 20.27
C ASP A 544 -11.60 0.89 21.02
N ASP A 545 -11.26 2.01 21.67
CA ASP A 545 -12.24 2.86 22.36
C ASP A 545 -13.24 3.58 21.42
N GLY A 546 -12.92 3.67 20.13
CA GLY A 546 -13.77 4.23 19.08
C GLY A 546 -13.47 5.69 18.71
N ASP A 547 -12.58 6.40 19.41
CA ASP A 547 -12.40 7.86 19.23
C ASP A 547 -10.95 8.37 19.49
N SER A 548 -10.09 7.60 20.18
CA SER A 548 -8.72 8.03 20.47
C SER A 548 -7.85 8.19 19.21
N LEU A 549 -7.04 9.25 19.22
CA LEU A 549 -5.89 9.41 18.33
C LEU A 549 -4.89 8.26 18.55
N ASP A 550 -4.21 7.88 17.47
CA ASP A 550 -3.05 6.99 17.44
C ASP A 550 -3.27 5.64 18.17
N SER A 551 -4.51 5.12 18.20
CA SER A 551 -4.83 3.91 18.98
C SER A 551 -4.10 2.68 18.44
N PHE A 552 -3.87 2.59 17.14
CA PHE A 552 -3.15 1.52 16.48
C PHE A 552 -1.65 1.61 16.77
N GLU A 553 -1.05 2.77 16.54
CA GLU A 553 0.37 3.08 16.75
C GLU A 553 0.78 2.92 18.22
N MET A 554 -0.10 3.30 19.15
CA MET A 554 0.10 3.14 20.59
C MET A 554 -0.35 1.77 21.14
N GLN A 555 -0.78 0.84 20.28
CA GLN A 555 -1.22 -0.52 20.66
C GLN A 555 -2.36 -0.55 21.70
N LYS A 556 -3.30 0.40 21.60
CA LYS A 556 -4.48 0.58 22.47
C LYS A 556 -5.75 -0.01 21.83
N TYR A 557 -5.66 -1.21 21.30
CA TYR A 557 -6.76 -1.92 20.65
C TYR A 557 -6.73 -3.41 21.03
N CYS A 558 -7.87 -4.07 20.86
CA CYS A 558 -7.97 -5.52 20.80
C CYS A 558 -8.23 -5.91 19.35
N TYR A 559 -7.34 -6.72 18.77
CA TYR A 559 -7.52 -7.32 17.46
C TYR A 559 -7.74 -8.83 17.63
N VAL A 560 -8.77 -9.34 16.96
CA VAL A 560 -9.26 -10.70 17.14
C VAL A 560 -9.35 -11.38 15.79
N VAL A 561 -8.74 -12.56 15.66
CA VAL A 561 -8.88 -13.41 14.48
C VAL A 561 -9.75 -14.62 14.83
N PHE A 562 -10.78 -14.84 14.03
CA PHE A 562 -11.70 -15.97 14.11
C PHE A 562 -11.35 -17.00 13.04
N ILE A 563 -11.19 -18.26 13.45
CA ILE A 563 -10.96 -19.37 12.51
C ILE A 563 -11.89 -20.53 12.88
N VAL A 564 -12.63 -21.02 11.89
CA VAL A 564 -13.43 -22.24 11.95
C VAL A 564 -12.87 -23.27 10.99
N GLY A 565 -12.76 -24.51 11.46
CA GLY A 565 -12.39 -25.66 10.64
C GLY A 565 -12.93 -26.97 11.23
N GLN A 566 -13.12 -27.97 10.36
CA GLN A 566 -13.62 -29.28 10.70
C GLN A 566 -12.47 -30.28 10.87
N VAL A 567 -12.47 -31.05 11.98
CA VAL A 567 -11.44 -32.08 12.23
C VAL A 567 -11.98 -33.46 11.83
N GLU A 568 -11.46 -34.00 10.72
CA GLU A 568 -11.95 -35.22 10.05
C GLU A 568 -12.18 -36.42 10.98
N MET A 569 -11.36 -36.59 12.02
CA MET A 569 -11.44 -37.74 12.93
C MET A 569 -12.56 -37.69 13.99
N THR A 570 -13.34 -36.61 14.12
CA THR A 570 -14.28 -36.46 15.27
C THR A 570 -15.65 -35.85 15.01
N ASN A 571 -15.93 -35.27 13.83
CA ASN A 571 -17.15 -34.47 13.60
C ASN A 571 -17.36 -33.32 14.60
N MET A 572 -16.29 -32.86 15.28
CA MET A 572 -16.31 -31.65 16.09
C MET A 572 -15.82 -30.46 15.26
N MET A 573 -16.58 -29.37 15.33
CA MET A 573 -16.25 -28.07 14.78
C MET A 573 -15.60 -27.23 15.87
N PHE A 574 -14.42 -26.69 15.61
CA PHE A 574 -13.68 -25.87 16.57
C PHE A 574 -13.64 -24.41 16.11
N ILE A 575 -13.78 -23.49 17.06
CA ILE A 575 -13.59 -22.05 16.86
C ILE A 575 -12.32 -21.67 17.61
N SER A 576 -11.30 -21.25 16.86
CA SER A 576 -10.11 -20.62 17.45
C SER A 576 -10.33 -19.11 17.53
N VAL A 577 -9.96 -18.54 18.68
CA VAL A 577 -9.97 -17.09 18.93
C VAL A 577 -8.58 -16.72 19.43
N MET A 578 -7.81 -16.03 18.58
CA MET A 578 -6.50 -15.50 18.97
C MET A 578 -6.66 -14.05 19.46
N LEU A 579 -6.03 -13.74 20.59
CA LEU A 579 -6.06 -12.42 21.23
C LEU A 579 -4.64 -11.86 21.36
N GLN A 580 -4.45 -10.61 20.96
CA GLN A 580 -3.16 -9.92 21.00
C GLN A 580 -3.11 -8.95 22.19
N GLU A 581 -2.90 -9.52 23.38
CA GLU A 581 -2.92 -8.88 24.71
C GLU A 581 -4.25 -8.21 25.14
N MET A 582 -4.20 -7.27 26.10
CA MET A 582 -5.27 -6.93 27.07
C MET A 582 -6.69 -6.78 26.50
N CYS A 583 -7.47 -7.86 26.51
CA CYS A 583 -8.84 -7.88 26.00
C CYS A 583 -9.81 -8.54 27.01
N ILE A 584 -10.88 -7.82 27.39
CA ILE A 584 -11.92 -8.29 28.32
C ILE A 584 -13.28 -8.21 27.62
N ILE A 585 -13.60 -9.22 26.80
CA ILE A 585 -14.89 -9.34 26.13
C ILE A 585 -15.84 -10.17 27.02
N PHE A 586 -16.89 -9.54 27.53
CA PHE A 586 -17.93 -10.22 28.31
C PHE A 586 -19.04 -10.76 27.40
N SER A 587 -19.01 -12.08 27.19
CA SER A 587 -19.97 -12.87 26.39
C SER A 587 -19.90 -12.70 24.86
N TYR A 588 -20.21 -13.80 24.17
CA TYR A 588 -20.33 -13.91 22.72
C TYR A 588 -21.45 -14.92 22.41
N SER A 589 -22.15 -14.74 21.30
CA SER A 589 -23.01 -15.78 20.71
C SER A 589 -22.60 -16.09 19.27
N ILE A 590 -22.77 -17.34 18.84
CA ILE A 590 -22.25 -17.83 17.56
C ILE A 590 -23.38 -18.43 16.76
N THR A 591 -23.60 -17.90 15.55
CA THR A 591 -24.54 -18.44 14.57
C THR A 591 -23.75 -19.01 13.39
N VAL A 592 -23.77 -20.33 13.26
CA VAL A 592 -23.15 -21.05 12.14
C VAL A 592 -24.19 -21.30 11.06
N CYS A 593 -23.87 -20.95 9.81
CA CYS A 593 -24.63 -21.34 8.64
C CYS A 593 -23.99 -22.59 8.02
N SER A 594 -24.71 -23.71 8.07
CA SER A 594 -24.26 -25.04 7.59
C SER A 594 -25.44 -25.87 7.10
N ASP A 595 -25.22 -26.71 6.09
CA ASP A 595 -26.22 -27.70 5.61
C ASP A 595 -26.38 -28.86 6.61
N GLY A 596 -27.03 -28.60 7.75
CA GLY A 596 -27.42 -29.63 8.73
C GLY A 596 -27.75 -29.12 10.14
N ASP A 597 -28.77 -29.71 10.77
CA ASP A 597 -29.16 -29.43 12.16
C ASP A 597 -28.14 -30.00 13.19
N GLY A 598 -27.54 -29.14 14.04
CA GLY A 598 -26.61 -29.55 15.10
C GLY A 598 -26.37 -28.48 16.20
N PRO A 599 -26.13 -28.84 17.49
CA PRO A 599 -26.21 -27.89 18.63
C PRO A 599 -24.88 -27.30 19.17
N HIS A 600 -25.00 -26.19 19.92
CA HIS A 600 -23.92 -25.34 20.49
C HIS A 600 -23.18 -25.88 21.76
N LEU A 601 -21.98 -25.34 22.10
CA LEU A 601 -21.22 -25.52 23.37
C LEU A 601 -20.13 -24.42 23.63
N THR A 602 -19.56 -24.28 24.85
CA THR A 602 -18.70 -23.11 25.29
C THR A 602 -17.65 -23.34 26.44
N ASN A 603 -16.64 -22.43 26.57
CA ASN A 603 -15.72 -22.06 27.72
C ASN A 603 -14.29 -22.69 27.96
N VAL A 604 -13.25 -21.86 28.31
CA VAL A 604 -11.81 -22.18 28.65
C VAL A 604 -11.13 -21.11 29.62
N ARG A 605 -9.90 -21.30 30.21
CA ARG A 605 -9.13 -20.39 31.17
C ARG A 605 -7.55 -20.61 31.31
N SER A 606 -6.73 -19.72 31.94
CA SER A 606 -5.20 -19.66 31.95
C SER A 606 -4.42 -18.99 33.18
N VAL A 607 -3.04 -19.11 33.35
CA VAL A 607 -2.09 -18.51 34.43
C VAL A 607 -0.51 -18.46 34.06
N TYR A 608 0.44 -17.75 34.78
CA TYR A 608 1.92 -17.41 34.48
C TYR A 608 3.01 -17.27 35.67
N SER A 609 4.38 -17.15 35.46
CA SER A 609 5.48 -16.31 36.21
C SER A 609 7.05 -16.68 36.14
N ALA A 610 8.06 -15.88 36.69
CA ALA A 610 9.58 -15.84 36.37
C ALA A 610 10.67 -15.39 37.48
N VAL A 611 12.03 -15.21 37.22
CA VAL A 611 13.15 -14.40 37.96
C VAL A 611 14.69 -14.55 37.46
N ASP A 612 15.67 -13.66 37.86
CA ASP A 612 17.05 -13.37 37.27
C ASP A 612 18.39 -13.44 38.13
N SER A 613 19.63 -13.38 37.52
CA SER A 613 20.89 -12.76 38.07
C SER A 613 22.04 -12.48 37.04
N LEU A 614 23.07 -11.65 37.39
CA LEU A 614 24.16 -11.04 36.56
C LEU A 614 24.28 -11.54 35.09
N MET A 615 23.58 -10.86 34.19
CA MET A 615 23.36 -11.34 32.82
C MET A 615 24.28 -10.70 31.79
N LEU A 616 25.28 -11.45 31.32
CA LEU A 616 25.54 -11.45 29.87
C LEU A 616 24.26 -12.01 29.24
N SER A 617 23.41 -11.14 28.70
CA SER A 617 22.01 -11.48 28.44
C SER A 617 21.86 -12.27 27.15
N ILE A 618 22.15 -13.57 27.21
CA ILE A 618 21.86 -14.55 26.16
C ILE A 618 20.34 -14.71 26.08
N SER A 619 19.69 -13.74 25.45
CA SER A 619 18.29 -13.84 25.07
C SER A 619 18.20 -14.87 23.95
N LEU A 620 17.74 -16.06 24.31
CA LEU A 620 17.23 -17.08 23.39
C LEU A 620 15.70 -16.97 23.34
N PRO A 621 15.13 -16.05 22.54
CA PRO A 621 13.73 -16.19 22.14
C PRO A 621 13.59 -17.49 21.36
N VAL A 622 12.81 -18.42 21.88
CA VAL A 622 12.38 -19.60 21.12
C VAL A 622 11.36 -19.08 20.11
N ASN A 623 11.75 -18.98 18.83
CA ASN A 623 10.85 -18.55 17.77
C ASN A 623 9.71 -19.58 17.63
N THR A 624 8.47 -19.12 17.83
CA THR A 624 7.27 -19.98 17.83
C THR A 624 6.45 -19.91 16.54
N LYS A 625 6.80 -19.05 15.57
CA LYS A 625 6.22 -19.08 14.22
C LYS A 625 6.99 -20.05 13.32
N GLY A 626 6.91 -21.34 13.65
CA GLY A 626 7.49 -22.45 12.88
C GLY A 626 8.39 -23.37 13.71
N GLU A 627 7.79 -24.42 14.30
CA GLU A 627 8.43 -25.67 14.79
C GLU A 627 9.87 -25.58 15.34
N SER A 628 10.19 -24.61 16.22
CA SER A 628 11.44 -24.61 17.00
C SER A 628 12.75 -24.67 16.19
N PHE A 629 12.75 -24.23 14.92
CA PHE A 629 13.88 -24.42 13.98
C PHE A 629 14.99 -23.35 14.05
N VAL A 630 14.87 -22.32 14.90
CA VAL A 630 15.83 -21.21 14.97
C VAL A 630 16.41 -21.06 16.38
N VAL A 631 17.72 -20.90 16.48
CA VAL A 631 18.44 -20.54 17.71
C VAL A 631 18.95 -19.11 17.58
N CYS A 632 18.31 -18.17 18.27
CA CYS A 632 18.77 -16.79 18.37
C CYS A 632 19.69 -16.64 19.60
N SER A 633 20.93 -16.19 19.45
CA SER A 633 21.90 -16.07 20.54
C SER A 633 22.60 -14.71 20.49
N ALA A 634 21.97 -13.70 21.12
CA ALA A 634 22.56 -12.38 21.28
C ALA A 634 23.53 -12.33 22.48
N VAL A 635 24.81 -12.09 22.21
CA VAL A 635 25.86 -11.90 23.22
C VAL A 635 26.03 -10.40 23.47
N LYS A 636 25.41 -9.90 24.55
CA LYS A 636 25.32 -8.48 24.90
C LYS A 636 25.97 -8.15 26.25
N ASP A 637 26.59 -6.98 26.33
CA ASP A 637 27.07 -6.39 27.60
C ASP A 637 25.91 -5.59 28.24
N PRO A 638 25.42 -5.97 29.43
CA PRO A 638 24.32 -5.25 30.11
C PRO A 638 24.74 -3.90 30.68
N SER A 639 26.05 -3.63 30.78
CA SER A 639 26.63 -2.45 31.42
C SER A 639 27.11 -1.39 30.42
N SER A 640 27.27 -1.76 29.14
CA SER A 640 27.70 -0.87 28.07
C SER A 640 26.92 -1.13 26.79
N GLN A 641 26.01 -0.20 26.44
CA GLN A 641 25.22 -0.29 25.21
C GLN A 641 26.13 -0.18 23.97
N ARG A 642 26.18 -1.25 23.18
CA ARG A 642 26.84 -1.29 21.87
C ARG A 642 25.81 -1.04 20.76
N TYR A 643 26.28 -0.69 19.57
CA TYR A 643 25.39 -0.53 18.41
C TYR A 643 24.80 -1.90 17.99
N GLU A 644 23.49 -1.94 17.82
CA GLU A 644 22.73 -3.10 17.35
C GLU A 644 22.06 -2.79 16.01
N VAL A 645 22.22 -3.66 15.02
CA VAL A 645 21.69 -3.44 13.67
C VAL A 645 20.16 -3.47 13.70
N GLN A 646 19.52 -2.38 13.29
CA GLN A 646 18.07 -2.33 13.12
C GLN A 646 17.74 -2.71 11.66
N ILE A 647 17.05 -3.84 11.46
CA ILE A 647 16.52 -4.23 10.15
C ILE A 647 15.09 -3.68 10.03
N PRO A 648 14.77 -2.85 9.01
CA PRO A 648 13.40 -2.41 8.77
C PRO A 648 12.44 -3.60 8.61
N GLY A 649 11.27 -3.52 9.26
CA GLY A 649 10.25 -4.59 9.22
C GLY A 649 10.47 -5.75 10.21
N VAL A 650 11.62 -5.87 10.88
CA VAL A 650 11.87 -6.95 11.84
C VAL A 650 11.33 -6.57 13.23
N VAL A 651 10.29 -7.26 13.67
CA VAL A 651 9.63 -7.05 14.97
C VAL A 651 10.45 -7.70 16.10
N PRO A 652 10.72 -7.01 17.23
CA PRO A 652 11.31 -7.61 18.42
C PRO A 652 10.46 -8.78 18.96
N GLN A 653 11.04 -9.97 19.04
CA GLN A 653 10.32 -11.20 19.39
C GLN A 653 9.89 -11.22 20.86
N SER A 654 8.65 -11.66 21.13
CA SER A 654 8.11 -11.83 22.48
C SER A 654 8.64 -13.10 23.17
N LYS A 655 8.58 -13.14 24.51
CA LYS A 655 8.86 -14.35 25.28
C LYS A 655 7.62 -15.25 25.30
N ALA A 656 7.79 -16.54 24.99
CA ALA A 656 6.71 -17.53 24.94
C ALA A 656 7.05 -18.78 25.78
N ASP A 657 6.02 -19.51 26.19
CA ASP A 657 6.14 -20.80 26.89
C ASP A 657 6.55 -21.95 25.95
N ALA A 658 7.00 -23.06 26.54
CA ALA A 658 7.81 -24.07 25.87
C ALA A 658 7.08 -24.90 24.78
N ALA A 659 7.47 -24.67 23.51
CA ALA A 659 7.31 -25.63 22.42
C ALA A 659 8.35 -26.77 22.50
N GLU A 660 8.16 -27.86 21.76
CA GLU A 660 9.15 -28.94 21.71
C GLU A 660 10.39 -28.52 20.89
N VAL A 661 11.41 -28.05 21.60
CA VAL A 661 12.67 -27.55 21.02
C VAL A 661 13.36 -28.65 20.20
N LEU A 662 13.67 -28.44 18.91
CA LEU A 662 14.27 -29.48 18.04
C LEU A 662 15.79 -29.65 18.19
N TYR A 663 16.40 -28.90 19.11
CA TYR A 663 17.82 -28.94 19.45
C TYR A 663 18.03 -29.14 20.96
N THR A 664 19.28 -29.40 21.35
CA THR A 664 19.78 -29.28 22.72
C THR A 664 21.00 -28.37 22.71
N ILE A 665 21.01 -27.34 23.55
CA ILE A 665 22.22 -26.53 23.80
C ILE A 665 22.91 -27.07 25.06
N GLN A 666 24.22 -27.23 24.99
CA GLN A 666 25.09 -27.48 26.14
C GLN A 666 25.96 -26.24 26.35
N TYR A 667 26.12 -25.79 27.59
CA TYR A 667 26.92 -24.60 27.92
C TYR A 667 28.18 -24.99 28.68
N GLN A 668 29.31 -24.42 28.28
CA GLN A 668 30.53 -24.39 29.06
C GLN A 668 30.69 -22.97 29.64
N HIS A 669 30.83 -22.87 30.96
CA HIS A 669 30.90 -21.58 31.64
C HIS A 669 32.33 -20.99 31.69
N ASP A 670 33.37 -21.82 31.58
CA ASP A 670 34.77 -21.39 31.62
C ASP A 670 35.68 -22.33 30.78
N PRO A 671 36.43 -21.80 29.77
CA PRO A 671 36.09 -20.57 29.06
C PRO A 671 34.65 -20.61 28.54
N PHE A 672 34.00 -19.45 28.43
CA PHE A 672 32.62 -19.39 27.95
C PHE A 672 32.50 -19.92 26.51
N GLY A 673 31.56 -20.84 26.31
CA GLY A 673 31.17 -21.38 25.01
C GLY A 673 29.87 -22.17 25.09
N PHE A 674 29.30 -22.49 23.93
CA PHE A 674 28.08 -23.28 23.80
C PHE A 674 28.15 -24.23 22.59
N ILE A 675 27.44 -25.35 22.73
CA ILE A 675 27.35 -26.42 21.73
C ILE A 675 25.89 -26.60 21.36
N VAL A 676 25.53 -26.38 20.09
CA VAL A 676 24.19 -26.63 19.54
C VAL A 676 24.17 -27.99 18.85
N GLN A 677 23.28 -28.87 19.32
CA GLN A 677 23.13 -30.24 18.81
C GLN A 677 21.69 -30.49 18.34
N ARG A 678 21.49 -30.90 17.08
CA ARG A 678 20.16 -31.25 16.54
C ARG A 678 19.65 -32.52 17.24
N LYS A 679 18.40 -32.54 17.72
CA LYS A 679 17.88 -33.70 18.49
C LYS A 679 17.77 -34.97 17.64
N SER A 680 17.32 -34.84 16.39
CA SER A 680 16.93 -35.96 15.52
C SER A 680 18.09 -36.91 15.18
N ASN A 681 19.20 -36.38 14.65
CA ASN A 681 20.40 -37.16 14.30
C ASN A 681 21.54 -37.04 15.33
N ARG A 682 21.36 -36.26 16.40
CA ARG A 682 22.39 -35.95 17.42
C ARG A 682 23.66 -35.28 16.85
N ARG A 683 23.63 -34.74 15.62
CA ARG A 683 24.76 -33.98 15.05
C ARG A 683 24.97 -32.70 15.84
N VAL A 684 26.23 -32.41 16.15
CA VAL A 684 26.65 -31.08 16.61
C VAL A 684 26.77 -30.19 15.38
N ILE A 685 26.00 -29.11 15.34
CA ILE A 685 25.94 -28.17 14.21
C ILE A 685 26.74 -26.89 14.48
N MET A 686 26.94 -26.55 15.75
CA MET A 686 27.79 -25.45 16.17
C MET A 686 28.48 -25.84 17.49
N ASP A 687 29.79 -25.71 17.57
CA ASP A 687 30.58 -25.95 18.79
C ASP A 687 31.58 -24.81 18.95
N THR A 688 31.24 -23.89 19.85
CA THR A 688 32.08 -22.70 20.11
C THR A 688 33.10 -22.91 21.22
N THR A 689 33.22 -24.12 21.77
CA THR A 689 34.17 -24.42 22.86
C THR A 689 35.62 -24.58 22.38
N VAL A 690 35.85 -24.66 21.06
CA VAL A 690 37.17 -24.85 20.43
C VAL A 690 38.15 -23.69 20.63
N ALA A 691 37.67 -22.48 20.89
CA ALA A 691 38.50 -21.34 21.27
C ALA A 691 37.72 -20.41 22.20
N PRO A 692 38.35 -19.74 23.18
CA PRO A 692 37.66 -18.78 24.04
C PRO A 692 37.01 -17.66 23.23
N LEU A 693 35.75 -17.33 23.56
CA LEU A 693 35.12 -16.07 23.13
C LEU A 693 36.00 -14.89 23.57
N LEU A 694 36.40 -14.04 22.63
CA LEU A 694 37.00 -12.75 22.93
C LEU A 694 35.94 -11.67 22.65
N PHE A 695 35.56 -10.93 23.69
CA PHE A 695 34.56 -9.88 23.62
C PHE A 695 35.13 -8.60 24.24
N ALA A 696 35.66 -7.71 23.40
CA ALA A 696 36.33 -6.48 23.82
C ALA A 696 35.85 -5.27 22.99
N ASP A 697 36.29 -4.08 23.36
CA ASP A 697 36.09 -2.89 22.53
C ASP A 697 36.91 -3.00 21.25
N GLN A 698 36.27 -2.74 20.12
CA GLN A 698 36.82 -2.84 18.76
C GLN A 698 37.38 -4.23 18.35
N TYR A 699 37.17 -5.28 19.14
CA TYR A 699 37.58 -6.64 18.80
C TYR A 699 36.64 -7.69 19.40
N LEU A 700 35.84 -8.33 18.54
CA LEU A 700 35.03 -9.49 18.86
C LEU A 700 35.56 -10.69 18.06
N GLN A 701 35.74 -11.85 18.71
CA GLN A 701 36.14 -13.09 18.05
C GLN A 701 35.37 -14.28 18.59
N LEU A 702 34.74 -15.04 17.70
CA LEU A 702 34.07 -16.32 18.00
C LEU A 702 34.51 -17.37 16.98
N SER A 703 34.96 -18.52 17.45
CA SER A 703 35.26 -19.68 16.58
C SER A 703 34.23 -20.77 16.80
N THR A 704 33.94 -21.55 15.77
CA THR A 704 33.10 -22.74 15.84
C THR A 704 33.66 -23.87 14.99
N MET A 705 33.45 -25.13 15.41
CA MET A 705 33.46 -26.23 14.45
C MET A 705 32.25 -26.13 13.51
N LEU A 706 32.41 -26.66 12.30
CA LEU A 706 31.35 -26.87 11.30
C LEU A 706 31.05 -28.36 11.22
N ALA A 707 29.78 -28.73 10.97
CA ALA A 707 29.42 -30.15 10.94
C ALA A 707 29.87 -30.91 9.67
N SER A 708 30.48 -30.23 8.68
CA SER A 708 30.85 -30.79 7.38
C SER A 708 31.91 -29.91 6.70
N THR A 709 32.52 -30.41 5.62
CA THR A 709 33.38 -29.64 4.73
C THR A 709 32.63 -28.94 3.58
N LEU A 710 31.35 -29.27 3.37
CA LEU A 710 30.51 -28.65 2.33
C LEU A 710 29.92 -27.33 2.85
N VAL A 711 30.56 -26.21 2.52
CA VAL A 711 30.20 -24.86 3.00
C VAL A 711 29.97 -23.92 1.83
N SER A 712 28.88 -23.16 1.86
CA SER A 712 28.54 -22.14 0.85
C SER A 712 28.06 -20.83 1.46
N GLY A 713 28.21 -19.73 0.73
CA GLY A 713 27.79 -18.38 1.14
C GLY A 713 28.98 -17.45 1.43
N LEU A 714 28.90 -16.73 2.56
CA LEU A 714 29.92 -15.81 3.08
C LEU A 714 30.30 -14.65 2.15
N GLY A 715 29.44 -13.63 2.05
CA GLY A 715 29.74 -12.38 1.34
C GLY A 715 29.78 -12.49 -0.19
N GLU A 716 30.10 -11.39 -0.86
CA GLU A 716 30.26 -11.37 -2.31
C GLU A 716 31.74 -11.60 -2.69
N HIS A 717 32.02 -12.70 -3.39
CA HIS A 717 33.35 -13.08 -3.86
C HIS A 717 33.25 -13.84 -5.19
N TYR A 718 34.40 -14.19 -5.78
CA TYR A 718 34.48 -14.79 -7.12
C TYR A 718 35.22 -16.13 -7.07
N THR A 719 34.58 -17.16 -6.48
CA THR A 719 35.14 -18.50 -6.28
C THR A 719 34.16 -19.61 -6.69
N THR A 720 34.45 -20.87 -6.36
CA THR A 720 33.52 -22.00 -6.50
C THR A 720 32.39 -21.93 -5.49
N LEU A 721 31.23 -22.54 -5.78
CA LEU A 721 30.07 -22.44 -4.89
C LEU A 721 30.28 -23.14 -3.52
N ILE A 722 31.09 -24.20 -3.50
CA ILE A 722 31.65 -24.77 -2.28
C ILE A 722 32.98 -24.07 -1.99
N LEU A 723 33.15 -23.58 -0.77
CA LEU A 723 34.32 -22.82 -0.32
C LEU A 723 35.48 -23.75 0.07
N ASP A 724 36.72 -23.40 -0.30
CA ASP A 724 37.90 -24.08 0.25
C ASP A 724 38.04 -23.75 1.74
N LEU A 725 38.32 -24.77 2.56
CA LEU A 725 38.57 -24.62 4.00
C LEU A 725 40.06 -24.54 4.34
N ASN A 726 40.95 -24.50 3.35
CA ASN A 726 42.40 -24.48 3.56
C ASN A 726 42.96 -23.09 3.91
N TRP A 727 42.56 -22.56 5.06
CA TRP A 727 42.97 -21.24 5.57
C TRP A 727 42.51 -20.05 4.72
N THR A 728 41.44 -20.24 3.95
CA THR A 728 40.73 -19.19 3.21
C THR A 728 40.21 -18.13 4.17
N SER A 729 40.50 -16.85 3.90
CA SER A 729 39.89 -15.72 4.60
C SER A 729 38.96 -14.95 3.64
N LEU A 730 37.77 -14.61 4.12
CA LEU A 730 36.79 -13.79 3.41
C LEU A 730 36.53 -12.52 4.22
N THR A 731 36.76 -11.35 3.62
CA THR A 731 36.59 -10.04 4.27
C THR A 731 35.33 -9.34 3.80
N PHE A 732 34.46 -8.96 4.74
CA PHE A 732 33.22 -8.24 4.48
C PHE A 732 33.44 -6.75 4.67
N TRP A 733 33.81 -6.09 3.57
CA TRP A 733 33.90 -4.65 3.47
C TRP A 733 33.74 -4.21 2.01
N ASN A 734 32.55 -3.69 1.66
CA ASN A 734 32.12 -3.42 0.29
C ASN A 734 33.08 -2.46 -0.45
N ARG A 735 33.38 -2.77 -1.72
CA ARG A 735 34.34 -2.02 -2.54
C ARG A 735 33.92 -1.99 -4.02
N ASP A 736 34.17 -0.86 -4.69
CA ASP A 736 34.01 -0.73 -6.14
C ASP A 736 35.20 -1.44 -6.85
N MET A 737 35.02 -2.73 -7.19
CA MET A 737 36.01 -3.54 -7.89
C MET A 737 35.34 -4.51 -8.87
N ALA A 738 35.76 -4.47 -10.14
CA ALA A 738 35.34 -5.44 -11.15
C ALA A 738 35.71 -6.89 -10.74
N PRO A 739 34.84 -7.90 -11.00
CA PRO A 739 34.99 -9.22 -10.40
C PRO A 739 36.26 -9.98 -10.80
N HIS A 740 36.97 -10.44 -9.78
CA HIS A 740 38.06 -11.42 -9.86
C HIS A 740 38.30 -12.03 -8.48
N ALA A 741 39.13 -13.07 -8.40
CA ALA A 741 39.53 -13.69 -7.14
C ALA A 741 40.30 -12.72 -6.22
N ASP A 742 40.35 -13.07 -4.93
CA ASP A 742 41.17 -12.44 -3.89
C ASP A 742 40.92 -10.93 -3.62
N VAL A 743 39.74 -10.41 -3.97
CA VAL A 743 39.31 -9.04 -3.65
C VAL A 743 37.90 -8.98 -3.07
N ASN A 744 37.68 -8.02 -2.16
CA ASN A 744 36.34 -7.62 -1.73
C ASN A 744 35.58 -7.02 -2.93
N LEU A 745 34.35 -7.48 -3.14
CA LEU A 745 33.43 -6.98 -4.16
C LEU A 745 32.37 -6.05 -3.55
N TYR A 746 31.22 -5.93 -4.20
CA TYR A 746 30.28 -4.84 -3.95
C TYR A 746 29.40 -5.05 -2.69
N GLY A 747 29.29 -6.26 -2.16
CA GLY A 747 28.36 -6.61 -1.08
C GLY A 747 28.91 -7.49 0.05
N SER A 748 28.20 -7.45 1.19
CA SER A 748 28.56 -8.17 2.43
C SER A 748 27.36 -8.92 2.99
N HIS A 749 27.46 -10.26 3.05
CA HIS A 749 26.42 -11.18 3.50
C HIS A 749 27.01 -12.14 4.55
N PRO A 750 26.94 -11.81 5.85
CA PRO A 750 27.48 -12.64 6.93
C PRO A 750 26.59 -13.86 7.25
N PHE A 751 26.28 -14.64 6.22
CA PHE A 751 25.46 -15.85 6.26
C PHE A 751 26.16 -17.00 5.55
N TYR A 752 26.11 -18.20 6.13
CA TYR A 752 26.59 -19.43 5.50
C TYR A 752 25.65 -20.61 5.71
N ILE A 753 25.75 -21.58 4.80
CA ILE A 753 25.07 -22.89 4.87
C ILE A 753 26.14 -23.96 4.92
N VAL A 754 25.90 -24.99 5.74
CA VAL A 754 26.70 -26.22 5.79
C VAL A 754 25.80 -27.39 5.42
N GLN A 755 26.17 -28.14 4.38
CA GLN A 755 25.48 -29.37 3.99
C GLN A 755 26.13 -30.58 4.67
N GLU A 756 25.33 -31.43 5.29
CA GLU A 756 25.75 -32.64 5.99
C GLU A 756 25.64 -33.87 5.07
N GLU A 757 26.55 -34.85 5.24
CA GLU A 757 26.65 -36.04 4.38
C GLU A 757 25.40 -36.95 4.42
N ASP A 758 24.55 -36.81 5.45
CA ASP A 758 23.28 -37.52 5.59
C ASP A 758 22.11 -36.80 4.87
N GLY A 759 22.41 -35.75 4.10
CA GLY A 759 21.44 -34.95 3.33
C GLY A 759 20.76 -33.85 4.15
N PHE A 760 21.09 -33.71 5.43
CA PHE A 760 20.67 -32.56 6.22
C PHE A 760 21.51 -31.32 5.90
N ALA A 761 21.09 -30.16 6.38
CA ALA A 761 21.86 -28.93 6.39
C ALA A 761 21.51 -28.08 7.62
N HIS A 762 22.37 -27.11 7.90
CA HIS A 762 22.09 -26.00 8.81
C HIS A 762 22.72 -24.72 8.25
N GLY A 763 22.27 -23.57 8.75
CA GLY A 763 22.86 -22.28 8.40
C GLY A 763 23.11 -21.42 9.62
N VAL A 764 24.01 -20.44 9.48
CA VAL A 764 24.29 -19.45 10.53
C VAL A 764 24.40 -18.06 9.93
N PHE A 765 23.66 -17.11 10.50
CA PHE A 765 23.71 -15.68 10.17
C PHE A 765 24.23 -14.89 11.38
N LEU A 766 25.20 -14.01 11.16
CA LEU A 766 25.69 -13.04 12.15
C LEU A 766 25.18 -11.64 11.81
N LEU A 767 24.23 -11.13 12.60
CA LEU A 767 23.67 -9.80 12.41
C LEU A 767 24.60 -8.72 12.99
N ASN A 768 25.60 -8.33 12.20
CA ASN A 768 26.56 -7.28 12.56
C ASN A 768 27.00 -6.50 11.29
N SER A 769 27.08 -5.17 11.40
CA SER A 769 27.38 -4.24 10.30
C SER A 769 28.80 -3.62 10.34
N ASN A 770 29.65 -4.07 11.26
CA ASN A 770 31.05 -3.65 11.34
C ASN A 770 31.89 -4.39 10.29
N ALA A 771 33.17 -4.00 10.13
CA ALA A 771 34.10 -4.77 9.31
C ALA A 771 34.28 -6.16 9.93
N ILE A 772 34.08 -7.21 9.12
CA ILE A 772 34.14 -8.61 9.53
C ILE A 772 35.16 -9.36 8.67
N GLU A 773 35.95 -10.23 9.30
CA GLU A 773 36.79 -11.22 8.64
C GLU A 773 36.31 -12.63 9.05
N VAL A 774 36.25 -13.55 8.09
CA VAL A 774 35.83 -14.94 8.30
C VAL A 774 36.92 -15.88 7.82
N MET A 775 37.56 -16.58 8.76
CA MET A 775 38.63 -17.55 8.48
C MET A 775 38.11 -18.99 8.51
N LEU A 776 38.24 -19.70 7.39
CA LEU A 776 37.87 -21.10 7.21
C LEU A 776 39.10 -22.02 7.42
N GLN A 777 38.92 -23.15 8.09
CA GLN A 777 40.02 -23.99 8.59
C GLN A 777 39.84 -25.49 8.26
N PRO A 778 40.92 -26.26 7.95
CA PRO A 778 40.83 -27.65 7.47
C PRO A 778 40.22 -28.67 8.44
N THR A 779 40.06 -28.31 9.71
CA THR A 779 39.50 -29.17 10.78
C THR A 779 38.00 -28.89 10.93
N PRO A 780 37.24 -28.96 9.83
CA PRO A 780 36.20 -28.02 9.40
C PRO A 780 35.76 -27.05 10.50
N ALA A 781 36.34 -25.85 10.50
CA ALA A 781 36.06 -24.81 11.49
C ALA A 781 36.03 -23.42 10.86
N LEU A 782 35.33 -22.50 11.51
CA LEU A 782 35.12 -21.12 11.07
C LEU A 782 35.35 -20.17 12.24
N THR A 783 36.13 -19.12 12.03
CA THR A 783 36.32 -18.03 13.00
C THR A 783 35.78 -16.72 12.44
N TRP A 784 34.79 -16.17 13.14
CA TRP A 784 34.32 -14.80 13.00
C TRP A 784 35.25 -13.85 13.75
N VAL A 785 35.71 -12.79 13.08
CA VAL A 785 36.34 -11.61 13.72
C VAL A 785 35.55 -10.37 13.31
N SER A 786 35.18 -9.51 14.26
CA SER A 786 34.43 -8.26 13.99
C SER A 786 35.00 -7.08 14.77
N THR A 787 35.08 -5.91 14.12
CA THR A 787 35.64 -4.69 14.72
C THR A 787 34.66 -3.91 15.61
N GLY A 788 33.48 -4.45 15.94
CA GLY A 788 32.51 -3.76 16.80
C GLY A 788 31.12 -4.42 16.86
N GLY A 789 30.14 -3.68 17.39
CA GLY A 789 28.76 -4.14 17.53
C GLY A 789 28.56 -5.20 18.62
N ILE A 790 27.65 -6.14 18.38
CA ILE A 790 27.39 -7.34 19.21
C ILE A 790 27.60 -8.62 18.38
N LEU A 791 27.64 -9.77 19.04
CA LEU A 791 27.49 -11.06 18.35
C LEU A 791 26.02 -11.48 18.47
N ASP A 792 25.22 -11.20 17.45
CA ASP A 792 23.82 -11.61 17.37
C ASP A 792 23.68 -12.69 16.30
N LEU A 793 23.51 -13.93 16.75
CA LEU A 793 23.66 -15.13 15.93
C LEU A 793 22.33 -15.86 15.78
N TYR A 794 21.94 -16.11 14.54
CA TYR A 794 20.78 -16.92 14.18
C TYR A 794 21.27 -18.23 13.57
N VAL A 795 21.00 -19.36 14.24
CA VAL A 795 21.30 -20.70 13.73
C VAL A 795 20.01 -21.35 13.25
N PHE A 796 20.00 -21.79 11.99
CA PHE A 796 18.87 -22.39 11.28
C PHE A 796 19.10 -23.90 11.15
N LEU A 797 18.21 -24.73 11.69
CA LEU A 797 18.45 -26.17 11.89
C LEU A 797 18.31 -27.05 10.65
N GLY A 798 17.74 -26.52 9.55
CA GLY A 798 17.28 -27.33 8.41
C GLY A 798 15.85 -27.87 8.61
N PRO A 799 15.47 -29.00 8.00
CA PRO A 799 16.35 -30.14 7.77
C PRO A 799 17.21 -30.05 6.52
N ASP A 800 16.72 -29.50 5.41
CA ASP A 800 17.40 -29.46 4.10
C ASP A 800 17.92 -28.04 3.75
N PRO A 801 18.80 -27.88 2.74
CA PRO A 801 19.37 -26.58 2.37
C PRO A 801 18.35 -25.53 1.93
N GLN A 802 17.23 -25.91 1.30
CA GLN A 802 16.19 -24.95 0.91
C GLN A 802 15.37 -24.53 2.15
N SER A 803 15.09 -25.43 3.10
CA SER A 803 14.49 -25.06 4.39
C SER A 803 15.39 -24.14 5.22
N VAL A 804 16.72 -24.27 5.14
CA VAL A 804 17.67 -23.30 5.72
C VAL A 804 17.48 -21.90 5.10
N ILE A 805 17.32 -21.80 3.77
CA ILE A 805 17.02 -20.52 3.10
C ILE A 805 15.67 -19.95 3.58
N ARG A 806 14.62 -20.77 3.66
CA ARG A 806 13.30 -20.32 4.16
C ARG A 806 13.40 -19.76 5.58
N GLN A 807 14.15 -20.42 6.46
CA GLN A 807 14.38 -20.00 7.84
C GLN A 807 15.23 -18.72 7.94
N TYR A 808 16.20 -18.52 7.05
CA TYR A 808 16.97 -17.26 6.96
C TYR A 808 16.09 -16.10 6.47
N LEU A 809 15.29 -16.32 5.42
CA LEU A 809 14.38 -15.32 4.86
C LEU A 809 13.22 -14.93 5.79
N GLN A 810 12.86 -15.78 6.76
CA GLN A 810 11.97 -15.40 7.87
C GLN A 810 12.57 -14.34 8.82
N ILE A 811 13.89 -14.16 8.82
CA ILE A 811 14.58 -13.13 9.64
C ILE A 811 14.89 -11.88 8.82
N ILE A 812 15.28 -12.02 7.55
CA ILE A 812 15.75 -10.89 6.71
C ILE A 812 14.75 -10.43 5.62
N GLY A 813 13.58 -11.06 5.53
CA GLY A 813 12.50 -10.77 4.57
C GLY A 813 12.70 -11.42 3.20
N THR A 814 11.63 -11.98 2.62
CA THR A 814 11.56 -12.50 1.25
C THR A 814 11.45 -11.37 0.21
N ILE A 815 11.73 -11.66 -1.06
CA ILE A 815 11.42 -10.72 -2.15
C ILE A 815 9.94 -10.32 -2.11
N ASP A 816 9.61 -9.04 -2.28
CA ASP A 816 8.25 -8.65 -2.66
C ASP A 816 8.11 -8.76 -4.18
N CYS A 817 7.50 -9.85 -4.67
CA CYS A 817 7.30 -10.01 -6.12
C CYS A 817 6.22 -9.10 -6.70
N CYS A 818 5.51 -8.32 -5.87
CA CYS A 818 4.73 -7.18 -6.34
C CYS A 818 5.61 -5.96 -6.70
N GLU A 819 6.93 -5.96 -6.42
CA GLU A 819 7.82 -4.83 -6.73
C GLU A 819 8.66 -4.96 -7.99
N VAL A 820 8.97 -6.18 -8.45
CA VAL A 820 10.04 -6.39 -9.45
C VAL A 820 9.61 -7.14 -10.72
N ALA A 821 8.31 -7.39 -10.87
CA ALA A 821 7.75 -8.19 -11.96
C ALA A 821 7.45 -7.42 -13.28
N LEU A 822 7.75 -6.12 -13.37
CA LEU A 822 7.25 -5.30 -14.49
C LEU A 822 8.29 -4.30 -15.06
N VAL A 823 9.14 -4.80 -15.97
CA VAL A 823 9.90 -3.96 -16.91
C VAL A 823 9.87 -4.59 -18.30
N THR A 824 8.70 -4.58 -18.95
CA THR A 824 8.50 -4.07 -20.32
C THR A 824 7.04 -4.26 -20.78
N GLN A 825 6.58 -3.37 -21.66
CA GLN A 825 5.66 -3.77 -22.74
C GLN A 825 5.92 -2.88 -23.96
N ILE A 826 6.91 -3.24 -24.77
CA ILE A 826 7.08 -2.65 -26.10
C ILE A 826 6.31 -3.50 -27.09
N ARG A 827 5.11 -3.04 -27.47
CA ARG A 827 4.32 -3.67 -28.55
C ARG A 827 4.98 -3.41 -29.91
N LEU A 828 5.54 -4.48 -30.49
CA LEU A 828 6.27 -4.46 -31.77
C LEU A 828 5.33 -4.40 -32.99
N THR A 829 4.77 -3.22 -33.28
CA THR A 829 3.94 -3.00 -34.49
C THR A 829 4.36 -1.81 -35.36
N SER A 830 5.66 -1.46 -35.39
CA SER A 830 6.30 -0.92 -36.60
C SER A 830 7.84 -0.98 -36.51
N VAL A 831 8.51 -1.16 -37.66
CA VAL A 831 9.98 -1.30 -37.71
C VAL A 831 10.65 0.07 -37.71
N ASN A 832 11.22 0.49 -36.58
CA ASN A 832 12.38 1.38 -36.52
C ASN A 832 13.13 1.24 -35.19
N PHE A 833 14.42 0.89 -35.24
CA PHE A 833 15.27 0.71 -34.06
C PHE A 833 15.58 2.06 -33.37
N TRP A 834 15.06 2.25 -32.15
CA TRP A 834 15.51 3.26 -31.19
C TRP A 834 15.59 2.57 -29.81
N ILE A 835 16.68 1.92 -29.42
CA ILE A 835 18.03 2.45 -29.15
C ILE A 835 18.01 3.47 -28.01
N MET A 836 18.31 3.02 -26.78
CA MET A 836 19.03 3.87 -25.82
C MET A 836 20.34 4.26 -26.50
N LYS A 837 20.57 5.56 -26.71
CA LYS A 837 21.70 6.01 -27.53
C LYS A 837 23.02 5.73 -26.82
N GLU A 838 23.80 4.88 -27.49
CA GLU A 838 25.15 4.42 -27.16
C GLU A 838 25.23 3.23 -26.18
N LYS A 839 25.35 2.04 -26.81
CA LYS A 839 26.17 0.86 -26.43
C LYS A 839 25.55 -0.36 -25.72
N TYR A 840 24.47 -0.26 -24.94
CA TYR A 840 24.09 -1.36 -24.04
C TYR A 840 22.63 -1.84 -24.18
N TRP A 841 22.41 -3.16 -24.08
CA TRP A 841 21.12 -3.83 -24.21
C TRP A 841 20.70 -4.49 -22.89
N CYS A 842 19.74 -3.91 -22.17
CA CYS A 842 19.10 -4.56 -21.02
C CYS A 842 17.83 -5.30 -21.47
N PHE A 843 17.63 -6.56 -21.04
CA PHE A 843 16.45 -7.36 -21.39
C PHE A 843 15.71 -7.82 -20.13
N CYS A 844 14.79 -6.97 -19.66
CA CYS A 844 13.85 -7.31 -18.61
C CYS A 844 12.56 -7.96 -19.19
N LEU A 845 11.62 -8.29 -18.30
CA LEU A 845 10.51 -9.23 -18.52
C LEU A 845 9.25 -8.50 -19.02
N PRO A 846 8.68 -8.85 -20.21
CA PRO A 846 7.45 -8.21 -20.70
C PRO A 846 6.18 -9.03 -20.45
N CYS A 847 5.10 -8.35 -20.04
CA CYS A 847 3.73 -8.89 -20.03
C CYS A 847 3.01 -8.60 -21.35
N PHE A 848 2.05 -9.44 -21.75
CA PHE A 848 1.32 -9.28 -23.01
C PHE A 848 -0.11 -9.85 -22.93
N THR A 849 -1.10 -8.96 -22.84
CA THR A 849 -2.51 -9.18 -23.17
C THR A 849 -2.77 -8.84 -24.65
N GLN A 850 -3.89 -9.30 -25.23
CA GLN A 850 -4.28 -9.05 -26.64
C GLN A 850 -4.86 -7.62 -26.79
N ASP A 851 -5.10 -7.00 -27.95
CA ASP A 851 -5.36 -7.46 -29.32
C ASP A 851 -4.62 -6.59 -30.39
N MET A 852 -4.75 -6.88 -31.70
CA MET A 852 -3.96 -6.30 -32.81
C MET A 852 -4.75 -5.34 -33.73
N ASN A 853 -4.07 -4.34 -34.34
CA ASN A 853 -4.06 -4.00 -35.79
C ASN A 853 -3.42 -2.62 -36.13
N GLU A 854 -2.95 -2.50 -37.37
CA GLU A 854 -2.09 -1.50 -38.07
C GLU A 854 -2.52 0.02 -38.07
N PRO A 855 -1.81 0.96 -38.76
CA PRO A 855 -0.40 1.40 -38.61
C PRO A 855 -0.24 2.97 -38.53
N ALA A 856 0.97 3.48 -38.18
CA ALA A 856 1.21 4.91 -37.88
C ALA A 856 2.20 5.67 -38.83
N SER A 857 2.21 7.02 -38.80
CA SER A 857 3.20 7.85 -39.54
C SER A 857 3.54 9.26 -38.97
N PHE A 858 4.71 9.40 -38.31
CA PHE A 858 5.70 10.53 -38.31
C PHE A 858 5.27 12.03 -38.12
N VAL A 859 5.62 12.75 -37.01
CA VAL A 859 6.91 13.47 -36.64
C VAL A 859 6.93 14.99 -37.04
N GLN A 860 7.29 16.02 -36.21
CA GLN A 860 8.66 16.53 -35.88
C GLN A 860 8.68 17.88 -35.01
N GLY A 861 9.76 18.21 -34.22
CA GLY A 861 10.20 19.63 -33.90
C GLY A 861 10.56 20.06 -32.43
N SER A 862 11.64 20.85 -32.17
CA SER A 862 12.18 21.28 -30.81
C SER A 862 13.41 22.28 -30.85
N VAL A 863 14.03 22.93 -29.81
CA VAL A 863 13.73 23.63 -28.49
C VAL A 863 15.06 24.24 -27.85
N ASP A 864 15.07 25.49 -27.29
CA ASP A 864 16.08 26.14 -26.36
C ASP A 864 15.55 27.58 -25.93
N GLY A 865 16.03 28.47 -25.00
CA GLY A 865 17.22 28.65 -24.10
C GLY A 865 17.08 29.88 -23.09
N CYS A 866 18.16 30.47 -22.49
CA CYS A 866 18.15 31.43 -21.31
C CYS A 866 19.08 32.70 -21.42
N PRO A 867 19.12 33.68 -20.45
CA PRO A 867 20.37 34.01 -19.65
C PRO A 867 20.23 34.74 -18.23
N ASP A 868 21.36 35.12 -17.58
CA ASP A 868 21.59 35.52 -16.14
C ASP A 868 21.82 37.04 -15.77
N SER A 869 21.97 37.40 -14.45
CA SER A 869 22.97 38.40 -13.91
C SER A 869 23.03 38.70 -12.36
N ASP A 870 24.19 38.40 -11.73
CA ASP A 870 25.12 39.21 -10.87
C ASP A 870 24.87 39.92 -9.49
N LEU A 871 26.03 40.24 -8.82
CA LEU A 871 26.35 41.10 -7.63
C LEU A 871 26.34 40.43 -6.21
N GLU A 872 27.13 40.81 -5.17
CA GLU A 872 28.29 41.75 -4.96
C GLU A 872 29.21 41.29 -3.77
N ASN A 873 30.43 41.86 -3.60
CA ASN A 873 31.39 41.69 -2.45
C ASN A 873 32.61 42.66 -2.58
N PRO A 874 33.60 42.82 -1.63
CA PRO A 874 33.86 42.23 -0.29
C PRO A 874 34.16 43.31 0.83
N PRO A 875 34.96 43.06 1.90
CA PRO A 875 36.37 43.52 1.84
C PRO A 875 37.45 42.73 2.65
N TYR A 876 38.62 42.48 2.03
CA TYR A 876 39.91 42.22 2.72
C TYR A 876 41.09 42.47 1.75
N THR A 877 42.10 43.26 2.12
CA THR A 877 43.44 43.29 1.47
C THR A 877 44.51 43.78 2.47
N PRO A 878 45.81 43.47 2.25
CA PRO A 878 46.65 44.46 1.58
C PRO A 878 47.73 43.92 0.62
N ARG A 879 47.78 44.48 -0.61
CA ARG A 879 48.98 44.85 -1.42
C ARG A 879 49.95 43.72 -1.92
N VAL A 880 50.61 43.81 -3.08
CA VAL A 880 50.85 44.94 -4.01
C VAL A 880 51.18 44.51 -5.48
N VAL A 881 50.65 45.25 -6.48
CA VAL A 881 51.12 45.47 -7.89
C VAL A 881 51.31 44.28 -8.88
N GLY A 882 50.82 44.42 -10.12
CA GLY A 882 51.04 43.41 -11.21
C GLY A 882 50.94 43.81 -12.70
N ARG A 883 50.12 44.81 -13.11
CA ARG A 883 49.73 45.15 -14.53
C ARG A 883 48.84 44.09 -15.23
N GLN A 884 48.26 44.28 -16.43
CA GLN A 884 47.46 45.35 -17.09
C GLN A 884 47.25 44.93 -18.58
N LEU A 885 46.12 45.29 -19.22
CA LEU A 885 45.83 45.18 -20.69
C LEU A 885 45.56 43.73 -21.23
N ASN A 886 44.75 43.48 -22.29
CA ASN A 886 43.60 44.23 -22.85
C ASN A 886 42.71 43.33 -23.76
N SER A 887 41.44 43.72 -23.87
CA SER A 887 40.44 43.52 -24.97
C SER A 887 40.72 42.66 -26.23
N GLY A 888 39.74 41.80 -26.58
CA GLY A 888 39.30 41.53 -27.97
C GLY A 888 39.58 40.12 -28.55
N THR A 889 38.81 39.56 -29.50
CA THR A 889 37.48 39.94 -30.05
C THR A 889 36.85 38.76 -30.85
N LEU A 890 35.54 38.83 -31.16
CA LEU A 890 34.82 38.21 -32.30
C LEU A 890 34.38 36.71 -32.28
N CYS A 891 33.06 36.54 -32.15
CA CYS A 891 32.13 35.81 -33.07
C CYS A 891 31.89 34.28 -33.07
N VAL A 892 30.70 33.94 -32.56
CA VAL A 892 29.59 33.19 -33.23
C VAL A 892 29.68 31.66 -33.45
N SER A 893 28.75 30.96 -32.77
CA SER A 893 28.12 29.64 -33.07
C SER A 893 28.96 28.35 -33.00
N ALA A 894 28.40 27.18 -32.60
CA ALA A 894 27.20 26.88 -31.79
C ALA A 894 27.21 25.39 -31.38
N GLN A 895 26.62 25.07 -30.20
CA GLN A 895 26.24 23.70 -29.74
C GLN A 895 27.42 22.69 -29.56
N GLN A 896 27.36 21.69 -28.66
CA GLN A 896 26.26 21.15 -27.86
C GLN A 896 26.77 20.60 -26.49
N LYS A 897 26.13 21.02 -25.38
CA LYS A 897 25.73 20.30 -24.14
C LYS A 897 26.51 18.98 -23.79
N LEU A 898 27.23 18.76 -22.66
CA LEU A 898 27.03 19.06 -21.21
C LEU A 898 25.66 18.59 -20.67
N SER A 899 25.47 18.04 -19.46
CA SER A 899 26.19 18.00 -18.16
C SER A 899 26.25 16.56 -17.58
N THR A 900 26.97 16.09 -16.55
CA THR A 900 27.64 16.59 -15.30
C THR A 900 26.77 16.75 -14.02
N HIS A 901 27.05 15.87 -13.04
CA HIS A 901 26.83 15.90 -11.57
C HIS A 901 25.71 16.72 -10.90
N TYR A 902 24.94 16.03 -10.03
CA TYR A 902 24.55 16.46 -8.66
C TYR A 902 24.88 15.27 -7.73
N ASN A 903 25.55 15.36 -6.57
CA ASN A 903 25.56 16.30 -5.43
C ASN A 903 24.42 16.04 -4.42
N LEU A 904 24.79 15.71 -3.17
CA LEU A 904 24.02 14.82 -2.28
C LEU A 904 23.50 15.50 -0.99
N HIS A 905 23.44 16.83 -0.95
CA HIS A 905 22.89 17.61 0.18
C HIS A 905 22.00 18.76 -0.32
N ASN A 906 20.70 18.49 -0.47
CA ASN A 906 19.56 19.41 -0.25
C ASN A 906 18.27 18.78 -0.81
N LEU A 907 17.59 17.92 -0.03
CA LEU A 907 16.25 17.41 -0.38
C LEU A 907 15.49 16.97 0.88
N TYR A 908 14.93 17.95 1.60
CA TYR A 908 13.82 17.76 2.54
C TYR A 908 12.81 18.89 2.28
N GLY A 909 11.85 18.63 1.40
CA GLY A 909 10.89 19.64 0.95
C GLY A 909 10.14 19.27 -0.33
N LEU A 910 9.11 18.41 -0.18
CA LEU A 910 8.11 18.01 -1.18
C LEU A 910 8.58 17.11 -2.34
N THR A 911 7.59 16.45 -2.97
CA THR A 911 7.67 15.35 -3.95
C THR A 911 8.28 14.05 -3.37
N GLU A 912 7.52 13.02 -3.00
CA GLU A 912 6.11 12.71 -3.31
C GLU A 912 5.84 12.62 -4.82
N ALA A 913 6.84 12.16 -5.59
CA ALA A 913 6.70 11.98 -7.04
C ALA A 913 7.47 10.77 -7.66
N TYR A 914 6.74 9.67 -7.85
CA TYR A 914 6.70 8.65 -8.93
C TYR A 914 6.44 7.26 -8.32
N GLN A 915 5.46 6.49 -8.82
CA GLN A 915 5.25 5.08 -8.39
C GLN A 915 4.94 4.06 -9.49
N THR A 916 5.56 4.25 -10.65
CA THR A 916 6.37 3.12 -11.13
C THR A 916 7.36 2.78 -10.00
N ARG A 917 7.11 1.72 -9.20
CA ARG A 917 8.10 1.29 -8.18
C ARG A 917 9.43 1.04 -8.91
N PRO A 918 10.54 1.67 -8.49
CA PRO A 918 11.74 1.71 -9.30
C PRO A 918 12.35 0.32 -9.40
N PHE A 919 12.68 -0.12 -10.62
CA PHE A 919 13.58 -1.27 -10.82
C PHE A 919 14.99 -0.87 -10.36
N VAL A 920 15.24 -0.99 -9.06
CA VAL A 920 16.56 -0.74 -8.48
C VAL A 920 17.47 -1.90 -8.87
N LEU A 921 18.30 -1.68 -9.89
CA LEU A 921 19.43 -2.56 -10.17
C LEU A 921 20.62 -2.11 -9.32
N SER A 922 20.83 -2.75 -8.18
CA SER A 922 21.98 -2.44 -7.33
C SER A 922 23.23 -3.21 -7.76
N ARG A 923 24.38 -2.58 -7.53
CA ARG A 923 25.68 -3.26 -7.50
C ARG A 923 26.00 -3.72 -6.08
N SER A 924 25.76 -2.86 -5.07
CA SER A 924 26.02 -3.16 -3.66
C SER A 924 24.91 -4.01 -3.06
N SER A 925 25.27 -5.00 -2.25
CA SER A 925 24.32 -5.95 -1.66
C SER A 925 24.56 -6.22 -0.17
N SER A 926 23.50 -6.59 0.54
CA SER A 926 23.47 -6.92 1.97
C SER A 926 22.27 -7.80 2.29
N PRO A 927 22.19 -8.46 3.47
CA PRO A 927 20.97 -9.14 3.92
C PRO A 927 19.73 -8.27 3.76
N GLY A 928 18.65 -8.84 3.24
CA GLY A 928 17.39 -8.15 2.94
C GLY A 928 17.35 -7.34 1.64
N ILE A 929 18.46 -7.17 0.91
CA ILE A 929 18.45 -6.39 -0.35
C ILE A 929 17.52 -6.98 -1.42
N GLY A 930 17.31 -8.31 -1.38
CA GLY A 930 16.42 -9.04 -2.28
C GLY A 930 14.94 -8.68 -2.12
N GLN A 931 14.55 -7.99 -1.03
CA GLN A 931 13.22 -7.37 -0.91
C GLN A 931 13.03 -6.27 -1.97
N PHE A 932 14.03 -5.40 -2.14
CA PHE A 932 13.88 -4.06 -2.76
C PHE A 932 14.61 -3.89 -4.10
N SER A 933 15.49 -4.82 -4.47
CA SER A 933 16.45 -4.60 -5.56
C SER A 933 16.90 -5.89 -6.24
N ALA A 934 16.94 -5.85 -7.58
CA ALA A 934 17.70 -6.82 -8.36
C ALA A 934 19.20 -6.52 -8.24
N VAL A 935 20.04 -7.55 -8.16
CA VAL A 935 21.50 -7.39 -8.04
C VAL A 935 22.20 -7.85 -9.32
N TRP A 936 23.25 -7.13 -9.71
CA TRP A 936 24.06 -7.47 -10.88
C TRP A 936 25.52 -7.69 -10.48
N THR A 937 26.10 -8.74 -11.04
CA THR A 937 27.33 -9.40 -10.57
C THR A 937 28.65 -8.71 -10.94
N GLY A 938 28.63 -7.49 -11.48
CA GLY A 938 29.83 -6.68 -11.77
C GLY A 938 30.23 -6.58 -13.25
N ASP A 939 31.15 -5.65 -13.55
CA ASP A 939 31.68 -5.36 -14.89
C ASP A 939 32.64 -6.49 -15.35
N ILE A 940 32.10 -7.65 -15.70
CA ILE A 940 32.87 -8.86 -16.06
C ILE A 940 33.52 -8.79 -17.46
N ARG A 941 34.66 -9.47 -17.63
CA ARG A 941 35.42 -9.50 -18.90
C ARG A 941 34.82 -10.47 -19.93
N SER A 942 35.06 -10.18 -21.21
CA SER A 942 34.51 -10.92 -22.35
C SER A 942 35.34 -12.15 -22.72
N ASP A 943 35.43 -13.13 -21.82
CA ASP A 943 36.22 -14.35 -21.99
C ASP A 943 35.51 -15.62 -21.45
N TRP A 944 36.09 -16.79 -21.77
CA TRP A 944 35.56 -18.12 -21.38
C TRP A 944 35.72 -18.43 -19.87
N GLU A 945 36.56 -17.72 -19.14
CA GLU A 945 36.74 -17.90 -17.69
C GLU A 945 35.58 -17.24 -16.94
N GLN A 946 35.28 -15.98 -17.29
CA GLN A 946 34.18 -15.20 -16.73
C GLN A 946 32.81 -15.80 -17.09
N LEU A 947 32.68 -16.45 -18.26
CA LEU A 947 31.48 -17.24 -18.59
C LEU A 947 31.23 -18.35 -17.56
N ARG A 948 32.25 -19.14 -17.20
CA ARG A 948 32.12 -20.23 -16.22
C ARG A 948 31.75 -19.71 -14.82
N TYR A 949 32.47 -18.71 -14.30
CA TYR A 949 32.24 -18.16 -12.96
C TYR A 949 30.93 -17.38 -12.79
N SER A 950 30.28 -16.97 -13.89
CA SER A 950 28.96 -16.32 -13.80
C SER A 950 27.85 -17.22 -13.23
N ILE A 951 28.00 -18.56 -13.28
CA ILE A 951 27.04 -19.50 -12.70
C ILE A 951 27.14 -19.55 -11.17
N PRO A 952 28.29 -19.88 -10.52
CA PRO A 952 28.39 -19.87 -9.06
C PRO A 952 28.04 -18.51 -8.45
N ALA A 953 28.34 -17.38 -9.11
CA ALA A 953 27.92 -16.06 -8.64
C ALA A 953 26.38 -15.90 -8.59
N VAL A 954 25.65 -16.33 -9.64
CA VAL A 954 24.18 -16.33 -9.67
C VAL A 954 23.59 -17.27 -8.61
N LEU A 955 24.21 -18.42 -8.37
CA LEU A 955 23.77 -19.36 -7.34
C LEU A 955 24.03 -18.82 -5.92
N GLN A 956 25.20 -18.21 -5.68
CA GLN A 956 25.58 -17.58 -4.42
C GLN A 956 24.62 -16.44 -4.02
N PHE A 957 24.21 -15.60 -4.97
CA PHE A 957 23.15 -14.61 -4.72
C PHE A 957 21.78 -15.24 -4.44
N SER A 958 21.46 -16.35 -5.09
CA SER A 958 20.25 -17.13 -4.78
C SER A 958 20.31 -17.71 -3.35
N LEU A 959 21.48 -18.14 -2.87
CA LEU A 959 21.69 -18.53 -1.46
C LEU A 959 21.61 -17.36 -0.47
N PHE A 960 21.84 -16.12 -0.91
CA PHE A 960 21.61 -14.92 -0.08
C PHE A 960 20.16 -14.42 -0.12
N GLY A 961 19.25 -15.15 -0.78
CA GLY A 961 17.86 -14.74 -0.89
C GLY A 961 17.62 -13.60 -1.88
N VAL A 962 18.51 -13.44 -2.87
CA VAL A 962 18.38 -12.47 -3.97
C VAL A 962 18.00 -13.24 -5.25
N PRO A 963 16.70 -13.49 -5.52
CA PRO A 963 16.29 -14.31 -6.65
C PRO A 963 16.45 -13.60 -8.00
N LEU A 964 16.42 -12.26 -8.02
CA LEU A 964 16.66 -11.45 -9.21
C LEU A 964 18.12 -11.02 -9.31
N VAL A 965 18.95 -11.96 -9.79
CA VAL A 965 20.37 -11.76 -10.07
C VAL A 965 20.69 -11.96 -11.56
N GLY A 966 21.71 -11.25 -12.06
CA GLY A 966 22.21 -11.41 -13.43
C GLY A 966 23.66 -10.97 -13.66
N ALA A 967 24.15 -11.22 -14.87
CA ALA A 967 25.52 -10.94 -15.31
C ALA A 967 25.54 -10.30 -16.71
N ASP A 968 26.64 -9.63 -17.08
CA ASP A 968 26.80 -9.03 -18.41
C ASP A 968 27.13 -10.10 -19.48
N VAL A 969 26.10 -10.45 -20.25
CA VAL A 969 26.17 -11.40 -21.35
C VAL A 969 27.06 -10.85 -22.48
N CYS A 970 27.93 -11.72 -22.97
CA CYS A 970 29.05 -11.42 -23.88
C CYS A 970 30.18 -10.55 -23.25
N GLY A 971 30.08 -10.22 -21.95
CA GLY A 971 31.03 -9.44 -21.16
C GLY A 971 31.03 -7.94 -21.47
N PHE A 972 31.44 -7.14 -20.48
CA PHE A 972 31.61 -5.69 -20.59
C PHE A 972 32.91 -5.31 -21.33
N GLY A 973 34.00 -6.02 -21.05
CA GLY A 973 35.35 -5.65 -21.47
C GLY A 973 36.12 -6.76 -22.19
N GLY A 974 36.30 -6.63 -23.50
CA GLY A 974 37.16 -7.48 -24.32
C GLY A 974 36.75 -7.49 -25.80
N ASN A 975 37.33 -8.41 -26.58
CA ASN A 975 36.87 -8.73 -27.93
C ASN A 975 36.19 -10.11 -27.90
N THR A 976 34.88 -10.16 -27.66
CA THR A 976 34.12 -11.41 -27.61
C THR A 976 34.16 -12.13 -28.97
N THR A 977 34.46 -13.43 -28.99
CA THR A 977 34.35 -14.23 -30.22
C THR A 977 32.88 -14.48 -30.59
N GLU A 978 32.62 -14.83 -31.85
CA GLU A 978 31.26 -15.18 -32.30
C GLU A 978 30.69 -16.35 -31.49
N GLU A 979 31.47 -17.42 -31.32
CA GLU A 979 31.04 -18.57 -30.53
C GLU A 979 30.84 -18.21 -29.05
N LEU A 980 31.79 -17.51 -28.41
CA LEU A 980 31.66 -17.13 -27.01
C LEU A 980 30.38 -16.32 -26.76
N CYS A 981 30.07 -15.34 -27.62
CA CYS A 981 28.83 -14.56 -27.46
C CYS A 981 27.57 -15.38 -27.78
N VAL A 982 27.64 -16.37 -28.68
CA VAL A 982 26.55 -17.33 -28.92
C VAL A 982 26.30 -18.20 -27.68
N ARG A 983 27.34 -18.76 -27.05
CA ARG A 983 27.21 -19.56 -25.81
C ARG A 983 26.71 -18.71 -24.64
N TRP A 984 27.21 -17.49 -24.52
CA TRP A 984 26.76 -16.57 -23.46
C TRP A 984 25.29 -16.18 -23.62
N MET A 985 24.81 -15.94 -24.84
CA MET A 985 23.38 -15.72 -25.09
C MET A 985 22.55 -16.96 -24.77
N GLN A 986 23.05 -18.17 -25.06
CA GLN A 986 22.37 -19.43 -24.72
C GLN A 986 22.26 -19.62 -23.20
N LEU A 987 23.31 -19.36 -22.43
CA LEU A 987 23.29 -19.43 -20.96
C LEU A 987 22.46 -18.30 -20.33
N GLY A 988 22.69 -17.05 -20.76
CA GLY A 988 22.04 -15.87 -20.18
C GLY A 988 20.53 -15.81 -20.40
N ALA A 989 19.99 -16.57 -21.37
CA ALA A 989 18.56 -16.84 -21.48
C ALA A 989 17.96 -17.43 -20.18
N PHE A 990 18.78 -18.12 -19.37
CA PHE A 990 18.44 -18.77 -18.11
C PHE A 990 18.94 -18.03 -16.86
N TYR A 991 19.50 -16.82 -16.96
CA TYR A 991 19.69 -15.99 -15.77
C TYR A 991 18.34 -15.41 -15.32
N PRO A 992 18.08 -15.22 -14.02
CA PRO A 992 16.89 -14.50 -13.56
C PRO A 992 16.77 -13.10 -14.21
N PHE A 993 17.86 -12.33 -14.22
CA PHE A 993 17.98 -11.04 -14.94
C PHE A 993 19.07 -11.11 -16.04
N MET A 994 18.86 -10.42 -17.17
CA MET A 994 19.74 -10.49 -18.35
C MET A 994 20.11 -9.11 -18.92
N ARG A 995 21.40 -8.86 -19.10
CA ARG A 995 21.98 -7.63 -19.68
C ARG A 995 23.09 -8.00 -20.66
N ASN A 996 23.30 -7.25 -21.73
CA ASN A 996 24.20 -7.58 -22.84
C ASN A 996 24.90 -6.32 -23.37
N HIS A 997 26.23 -6.40 -23.51
CA HIS A 997 27.10 -5.26 -23.84
C HIS A 997 27.67 -5.31 -25.26
N ASN A 998 27.16 -6.19 -26.13
CA ASN A 998 27.65 -6.33 -27.50
C ASN A 998 27.17 -5.16 -28.40
N ASP A 999 28.09 -4.22 -28.61
CA ASP A 999 27.99 -3.06 -29.51
C ASP A 999 27.65 -3.41 -30.98
N LYS A 1000 28.07 -4.58 -31.48
CA LYS A 1000 28.12 -4.92 -32.93
C LYS A 1000 27.82 -6.41 -33.20
N PRO A 1001 26.63 -6.93 -32.87
CA PRO A 1001 26.27 -8.32 -33.14
C PRO A 1001 26.17 -8.57 -34.65
N ASN A 1002 26.92 -9.56 -35.14
CA ASN A 1002 26.90 -9.95 -36.56
C ASN A 1002 25.67 -10.82 -36.90
N ALA A 1003 25.49 -11.21 -38.17
CA ALA A 1003 24.30 -11.95 -38.59
C ALA A 1003 24.09 -13.29 -37.83
N VAL A 1004 25.16 -14.02 -37.51
CA VAL A 1004 25.10 -15.27 -36.74
C VAL A 1004 24.78 -14.98 -35.28
N THR A 1005 25.46 -14.00 -34.67
CA THR A 1005 25.17 -13.58 -33.29
C THR A 1005 23.73 -13.11 -33.14
N GLN A 1006 23.21 -12.31 -34.08
CA GLN A 1006 21.81 -11.87 -34.07
C GLN A 1006 20.80 -13.01 -34.29
N ALA A 1007 21.17 -14.08 -34.99
CA ALA A 1007 20.33 -15.28 -35.13
C ALA A 1007 20.28 -16.07 -33.81
N ALA A 1008 21.44 -16.27 -33.17
CA ALA A 1008 21.52 -16.89 -31.86
C ALA A 1008 20.82 -16.06 -30.77
N MET A 1009 20.98 -14.73 -30.78
CA MET A 1009 20.26 -13.82 -29.88
C MET A 1009 18.75 -13.96 -30.03
N ARG A 1010 18.23 -13.99 -31.27
CA ARG A 1010 16.80 -14.25 -31.52
C ARG A 1010 16.36 -15.63 -31.04
N SER A 1011 17.16 -16.67 -31.26
CA SER A 1011 16.83 -18.02 -30.80
C SER A 1011 16.80 -18.14 -29.27
N ALA A 1012 17.78 -17.52 -28.58
CA ALA A 1012 17.90 -17.51 -27.13
C ALA A 1012 16.79 -16.68 -26.47
N LEU A 1013 16.48 -15.51 -27.03
CA LEU A 1013 15.36 -14.68 -26.59
C LEU A 1013 14.02 -15.38 -26.81
N ASN A 1014 13.78 -16.00 -27.97
CA ASN A 1014 12.56 -16.77 -28.22
C ASN A 1014 12.38 -17.92 -27.20
N LEU A 1015 13.46 -18.63 -26.86
CA LEU A 1015 13.45 -19.67 -25.83
C LEU A 1015 13.12 -19.09 -24.44
N ARG A 1016 13.79 -17.99 -24.04
CA ARG A 1016 13.48 -17.27 -22.81
C ARG A 1016 12.02 -16.84 -22.76
N TYR A 1017 11.51 -16.20 -23.83
CA TYR A 1017 10.12 -15.76 -23.95
C TYR A 1017 9.13 -16.93 -23.82
N SER A 1018 9.43 -18.11 -24.37
CA SER A 1018 8.59 -19.31 -24.19
C SER A 1018 8.61 -19.89 -22.76
N LEU A 1019 9.64 -19.59 -21.97
CA LEU A 1019 9.80 -20.05 -20.59
C LEU A 1019 9.46 -18.98 -19.53
N LEU A 1020 9.11 -17.75 -19.94
CA LEU A 1020 8.78 -16.69 -18.99
C LEU A 1020 7.62 -17.02 -18.04
N PRO A 1021 6.54 -17.72 -18.44
CA PRO A 1021 5.49 -18.12 -17.50
C PRO A 1021 6.03 -19.01 -16.37
N PHE A 1022 6.91 -19.95 -16.69
CA PHE A 1022 7.55 -20.83 -15.70
C PHE A 1022 8.53 -20.04 -14.80
N LEU A 1023 9.37 -19.19 -15.37
CA LEU A 1023 10.26 -18.32 -14.58
C LEU A 1023 9.46 -17.37 -13.65
N TYR A 1024 8.30 -16.88 -14.09
CA TYR A 1024 7.38 -16.07 -13.29
C TYR A 1024 6.79 -16.89 -12.12
N THR A 1025 6.37 -18.14 -12.34
CA THR A 1025 5.97 -19.06 -11.27
C THR A 1025 7.08 -19.26 -10.24
N LEU A 1026 8.34 -19.36 -10.67
CA LEU A 1026 9.47 -19.48 -9.74
C LEU A 1026 9.70 -18.21 -8.92
N PHE A 1027 9.55 -17.01 -9.49
CA PHE A 1027 9.56 -15.77 -8.70
C PHE A 1027 8.37 -15.71 -7.72
N HIS A 1028 7.17 -16.12 -8.14
CA HIS A 1028 6.01 -16.20 -7.25
C HIS A 1028 6.25 -17.16 -6.07
N HIS A 1029 6.92 -18.29 -6.29
CA HIS A 1029 7.35 -19.19 -5.21
C HIS A 1029 8.44 -18.55 -4.32
N ALA A 1030 9.37 -17.77 -4.89
CA ALA A 1030 10.40 -17.06 -4.12
C ALA A 1030 9.82 -16.03 -3.14
N HIS A 1031 8.73 -15.37 -3.53
CA HIS A 1031 7.97 -14.46 -2.67
C HIS A 1031 7.13 -15.20 -1.61
N THR A 1032 6.25 -16.12 -2.05
CA THR A 1032 5.25 -16.76 -1.19
C THR A 1032 5.82 -17.85 -0.27
N SER A 1033 6.85 -18.56 -0.72
CA SER A 1033 7.38 -19.77 -0.08
C SER A 1033 8.86 -19.67 0.29
N ALA A 1034 9.48 -18.50 0.08
CA ALA A 1034 10.93 -18.28 0.28
C ALA A 1034 11.82 -19.24 -0.55
N ASP A 1035 11.32 -19.66 -1.71
CA ASP A 1035 11.95 -20.63 -2.60
C ASP A 1035 13.03 -20.02 -3.50
N THR A 1036 14.17 -20.70 -3.66
CA THR A 1036 15.22 -20.23 -4.59
C THR A 1036 14.80 -20.43 -6.05
N VAL A 1037 15.16 -19.47 -6.92
CA VAL A 1037 14.81 -19.51 -8.36
C VAL A 1037 15.83 -20.32 -9.15
N ALA A 1038 17.12 -19.96 -9.04
CA ALA A 1038 18.23 -20.76 -9.55
C ALA A 1038 18.83 -21.57 -8.40
N ARG A 1039 18.81 -22.91 -8.52
CA ARG A 1039 19.24 -23.84 -7.44
C ARG A 1039 20.48 -24.62 -7.85
N PRO A 1040 21.50 -24.76 -6.99
CA PRO A 1040 22.51 -25.80 -7.16
C PRO A 1040 21.86 -27.17 -6.99
N LEU A 1041 22.40 -28.20 -7.66
CA LEU A 1041 21.80 -29.54 -7.68
C LEU A 1041 21.68 -30.16 -6.27
N PHE A 1042 22.55 -29.79 -5.32
CA PHE A 1042 22.50 -30.27 -3.95
C PHE A 1042 21.27 -29.80 -3.15
N MET A 1043 20.52 -28.78 -3.60
CA MET A 1043 19.27 -28.38 -2.92
C MET A 1043 18.15 -29.42 -3.11
N GLU A 1044 17.99 -29.93 -4.32
CA GLU A 1044 16.96 -30.93 -4.65
C GLU A 1044 17.46 -32.37 -4.46
N PHE A 1045 18.78 -32.58 -4.59
CA PHE A 1045 19.44 -33.88 -4.49
C PHE A 1045 20.52 -33.91 -3.37
N PRO A 1046 20.20 -33.53 -2.12
CA PRO A 1046 21.19 -33.38 -1.04
C PRO A 1046 21.87 -34.70 -0.63
N THR A 1047 21.31 -35.85 -1.00
CA THR A 1047 21.85 -37.19 -0.71
C THR A 1047 22.64 -37.82 -1.87
N ASP A 1048 22.82 -37.13 -3.00
CA ASP A 1048 23.64 -37.59 -4.12
C ASP A 1048 25.03 -36.91 -4.09
N PRO A 1049 26.12 -37.64 -3.78
CA PRO A 1049 27.47 -37.05 -3.68
C PRO A 1049 27.98 -36.41 -4.97
N ASN A 1050 27.42 -36.77 -6.13
CA ASN A 1050 27.79 -36.13 -7.40
C ASN A 1050 27.22 -34.70 -7.49
N CYS A 1051 26.06 -34.45 -6.88
CA CYS A 1051 25.40 -33.14 -6.89
C CYS A 1051 26.06 -32.10 -5.97
N TRP A 1052 26.83 -32.55 -4.96
CA TRP A 1052 27.42 -31.69 -3.92
C TRP A 1052 28.45 -30.68 -4.45
N THR A 1053 29.11 -30.97 -5.58
CA THR A 1053 30.20 -30.14 -6.14
C THR A 1053 29.93 -29.69 -7.58
N ILE A 1054 28.68 -29.78 -8.07
CA ILE A 1054 28.30 -29.28 -9.39
C ILE A 1054 27.80 -27.84 -9.27
N ASP A 1055 28.65 -26.89 -9.68
CA ASP A 1055 28.35 -25.46 -9.80
C ASP A 1055 28.32 -24.95 -11.25
N HIS A 1056 28.62 -25.84 -12.22
CA HIS A 1056 28.56 -25.58 -13.67
C HIS A 1056 27.24 -26.02 -14.33
N GLN A 1057 26.31 -26.60 -13.56
CA GLN A 1057 24.93 -26.90 -13.95
C GLN A 1057 24.01 -26.43 -12.82
N PHE A 1058 22.79 -26.04 -13.14
CA PHE A 1058 21.82 -25.56 -12.15
C PHE A 1058 20.39 -25.88 -12.53
N LEU A 1059 19.49 -25.83 -11.56
CA LEU A 1059 18.06 -26.02 -11.75
C LEU A 1059 17.33 -24.67 -11.73
N TRP A 1060 16.28 -24.55 -12.53
CA TRP A 1060 15.23 -23.55 -12.37
C TRP A 1060 14.09 -24.20 -11.58
N GLY A 1061 13.91 -23.76 -10.34
CA GLY A 1061 13.11 -24.47 -9.34
C GLY A 1061 13.63 -25.89 -9.13
N SER A 1062 12.72 -26.85 -9.01
CA SER A 1062 13.01 -28.28 -8.90
C SER A 1062 12.98 -29.04 -10.23
N SER A 1063 12.43 -28.44 -11.31
CA SER A 1063 11.89 -29.19 -12.45
C SER A 1063 12.65 -29.04 -13.78
N LEU A 1064 13.42 -27.96 -13.97
CA LEU A 1064 14.15 -27.70 -15.22
C LEU A 1064 15.66 -27.67 -14.96
N LEU A 1065 16.41 -28.59 -15.54
CA LEU A 1065 17.88 -28.64 -15.44
C LEU A 1065 18.55 -27.92 -16.62
N ILE A 1066 19.46 -27.00 -16.31
CA ILE A 1066 20.27 -26.25 -17.27
C ILE A 1066 21.70 -26.79 -17.23
N SER A 1067 22.10 -27.44 -18.34
CA SER A 1067 23.46 -27.95 -18.57
C SER A 1067 24.10 -27.19 -19.75
N PRO A 1068 24.82 -26.08 -19.51
CA PRO A 1068 25.35 -25.21 -20.56
C PRO A 1068 26.67 -25.71 -21.14
N VAL A 1069 26.99 -25.28 -22.38
CA VAL A 1069 28.31 -25.47 -22.99
C VAL A 1069 29.19 -24.26 -22.66
N LEU A 1070 30.27 -24.49 -21.92
CA LEU A 1070 31.14 -23.45 -21.33
C LEU A 1070 32.56 -23.44 -21.93
N ASP A 1071 32.75 -24.11 -23.06
CA ASP A 1071 34.05 -24.33 -23.71
C ASP A 1071 33.96 -24.15 -25.24
N GLU A 1072 35.04 -23.66 -25.84
CA GLU A 1072 35.14 -23.33 -27.28
C GLU A 1072 35.18 -24.60 -28.16
N GLY A 1073 34.44 -24.59 -29.27
CA GLY A 1073 34.36 -25.71 -30.22
C GLY A 1073 33.60 -26.96 -29.75
N VAL A 1074 33.01 -26.96 -28.54
CA VAL A 1074 32.33 -28.14 -27.98
C VAL A 1074 30.90 -28.28 -28.53
N VAL A 1075 30.62 -29.40 -29.19
CA VAL A 1075 29.31 -29.69 -29.82
C VAL A 1075 28.49 -30.78 -29.12
N GLU A 1076 29.12 -31.55 -28.22
CA GLU A 1076 28.48 -32.58 -27.39
C GLU A 1076 28.89 -32.35 -25.93
N LEU A 1077 27.95 -32.45 -24.98
CA LEU A 1077 28.18 -32.21 -23.55
C LEU A 1077 27.84 -33.47 -22.74
N VAL A 1078 28.71 -33.81 -21.79
CA VAL A 1078 28.42 -34.84 -20.77
C VAL A 1078 27.77 -34.14 -19.57
N ALA A 1079 26.44 -34.04 -19.58
CA ALA A 1079 25.65 -33.54 -18.46
C ALA A 1079 25.51 -34.62 -17.36
N TYR A 1080 25.34 -34.21 -16.10
CA TYR A 1080 24.93 -35.12 -15.04
C TYR A 1080 23.42 -35.03 -14.85
N LEU A 1081 22.73 -36.16 -14.96
CA LEU A 1081 21.30 -36.28 -14.73
C LEU A 1081 21.08 -37.00 -13.39
N PRO A 1082 20.61 -36.32 -12.33
CA PRO A 1082 20.30 -36.95 -11.05
C PRO A 1082 19.23 -38.05 -11.18
N PRO A 1083 19.06 -38.94 -10.19
CA PRO A 1083 18.13 -40.06 -10.27
C PRO A 1083 16.67 -39.64 -10.55
N GLY A 1084 16.19 -39.86 -11.78
CA GLY A 1084 14.85 -39.47 -12.22
C GLY A 1084 14.61 -39.72 -13.70
N THR A 1085 13.38 -39.47 -14.17
CA THR A 1085 13.00 -39.56 -15.59
C THR A 1085 13.05 -38.17 -16.23
N TRP A 1086 14.17 -37.87 -16.90
CA TRP A 1086 14.39 -36.58 -17.55
C TRP A 1086 13.92 -36.59 -19.01
N TYR A 1087 13.30 -35.49 -19.45
CA TYR A 1087 12.84 -35.27 -20.81
C TYR A 1087 13.57 -34.07 -21.43
N SER A 1088 13.91 -34.15 -22.72
CA SER A 1088 14.39 -32.96 -23.45
C SER A 1088 13.23 -31.99 -23.66
N LEU A 1089 13.41 -30.73 -23.24
CA LEU A 1089 12.48 -29.62 -23.44
C LEU A 1089 11.98 -29.51 -24.90
N GLN A 1090 12.83 -29.83 -25.89
CA GLN A 1090 12.47 -29.77 -27.31
C GLN A 1090 11.48 -30.87 -27.75
N ASN A 1091 11.34 -31.94 -26.97
CA ASN A 1091 10.45 -33.07 -27.24
C ASN A 1091 9.14 -33.02 -26.43
N VAL A 1092 9.00 -32.03 -25.55
CA VAL A 1092 7.82 -31.84 -24.68
C VAL A 1092 7.02 -30.66 -25.22
N GLY A 1093 5.82 -30.91 -25.73
CA GLY A 1093 4.96 -29.85 -26.27
C GLY A 1093 4.52 -28.86 -25.19
N ASN A 1094 4.42 -27.57 -25.54
CA ASN A 1094 4.20 -26.45 -24.61
C ASN A 1094 3.04 -26.65 -23.60
N SER A 1095 2.00 -27.40 -23.97
CA SER A 1095 0.85 -27.72 -23.11
C SER A 1095 1.16 -28.63 -21.91
N ALA A 1096 2.39 -29.13 -21.78
CA ALA A 1096 2.84 -29.94 -20.64
C ALA A 1096 3.65 -29.15 -19.59
N PHE A 1097 3.83 -27.83 -19.77
CA PHE A 1097 4.46 -26.93 -18.79
C PHE A 1097 3.43 -26.11 -17.98
N SER A 1098 2.14 -26.44 -18.10
CA SER A 1098 1.04 -25.89 -17.30
C SER A 1098 0.42 -26.94 -16.36
N GLN A 1099 1.23 -27.93 -15.95
CA GLN A 1099 0.99 -28.93 -14.91
C GLN A 1099 2.27 -29.07 -14.07
#